data_AF-A0AAU2R576-F1
#
_entry.id   AF-A0AAU2R576-F1
#
_cell.length_a   1.000
_cell.length_b   1.000
_cell.length_c   1.000
_cell.angle_alpha   90.00
_cell.angle_beta   90.00
_cell.angle_gamma   90.00
#
_symmetry.space_group_name_H-M   'P 1'
#
loop_
_entity.id
_entity.type
_entity.pdbx_description
1 polymer ?
#
loop_
_entity_poly.entity_id
_entity_poly.type
_entity_poly.pdbx_seq_one_letter_code
_entity_poly.pdbx_strand_id
1 'polypeptide(L)'
;MPDHAGARDDQHGEAMEEGIVGDALAAGLDASAVEALTEMAALHKRDYELDRWLVNGRSRAPVAIVLETDHRTLSTRRLLLKVPVTDDTATRLTATEYARHRDAYDEAPDVFAKAHLTQLEGGPIRLGKGRFMTLQEIAGDDIESVEVLTALLDPMLGTHVGETTQIPCTPTDFAEICGTVFTGVLHQWNGRPRKARQAFTVAEFLGLHIQGQLEPGGRLHALSMEHRTDRIEIAGERRPLVNPFALARGALFGDRRIVRGLVGRTHGDLHTDNVLVRARPAIDAEKFHLIDLALYEPDGPMTRDPAHLLLYILARRMDALSAVQQEVLLEYLIAPDEGHPGRLPGWLVEVISRMDRAFLGWLEGSGLQPEWRRERLLSLAGCAMLFLGRKSTNSADYPWFLRLAARAADRFVGMPGLPAPDAESAPPVAVSPPAWRTLPEPLPVAWIPDLVRPRTAARTAVELHLIPHPPVDAPGVPWWEALKEGLVAAGREARLFTEDEEVRQEDPAAAVGSSGAGLAVTRSGQRSAWTGLPHDDSGAILDRDDLAIRLRRLLDALLRVPAPAPEGFGIALGVETGGLVVSEGPAHDAPHETVRSRISAAPLRLPADSVLARHELARRGSAVADELVERLLLTFRQGRGER
;
A
#
# COMPACT_ATOMS: atom_id res chain seq x y z
N MET A 1 -66.02 -12.63 46.35
CA MET A 1 -65.56 -13.85 45.68
C MET A 1 -66.43 -14.09 44.47
N PRO A 2 -65.88 -14.43 43.30
CA PRO A 2 -64.88 -13.65 42.57
C PRO A 2 -65.15 -13.55 41.04
N ASP A 3 -64.36 -12.70 40.37
CA ASP A 3 -63.69 -12.82 39.07
C ASP A 3 -64.42 -13.34 37.81
N HIS A 4 -64.39 -12.55 36.73
CA HIS A 4 -63.24 -12.59 35.81
C HIS A 4 -63.19 -11.39 34.86
N ALA A 5 -62.04 -10.72 34.89
CA ALA A 5 -61.62 -9.65 34.01
C ALA A 5 -60.83 -10.22 32.81
N GLY A 6 -60.89 -9.48 31.70
CA GLY A 6 -59.70 -9.18 30.90
C GLY A 6 -59.32 -10.16 29.80
N ALA A 7 -59.95 -10.03 28.63
CA ALA A 7 -59.32 -10.36 27.36
C ALA A 7 -58.49 -9.15 26.91
N ARG A 8 -57.21 -9.16 27.25
CA ARG A 8 -56.13 -8.35 26.63
C ARG A 8 -54.92 -9.25 26.57
N ASP A 9 -54.80 -9.98 25.48
CA ASP A 9 -53.53 -10.49 24.99
C ASP A 9 -53.64 -10.65 23.47
N ASP A 10 -52.51 -10.55 22.77
CA ASP A 10 -52.31 -10.75 21.34
C ASP A 10 -52.33 -9.50 20.42
N GLN A 11 -51.84 -8.35 20.91
CA GLN A 11 -51.39 -7.24 20.02
C GLN A 11 -49.95 -6.79 20.25
N HIS A 12 -49.10 -7.62 20.85
CA HIS A 12 -47.66 -7.33 21.03
C HIS A 12 -46.74 -8.24 20.21
N GLY A 13 -47.30 -9.11 19.35
CA GLY A 13 -46.53 -10.01 18.48
C GLY A 13 -46.24 -9.48 17.08
N GLU A 14 -46.96 -8.46 16.61
CA GLU A 14 -46.93 -8.03 15.19
C GLU A 14 -46.23 -6.67 14.94
N ALA A 15 -45.59 -6.08 15.96
CA ALA A 15 -44.86 -4.82 15.83
C ALA A 15 -43.32 -4.98 15.71
N MET A 16 -42.80 -6.21 15.60
CA MET A 16 -41.35 -6.47 15.47
C MET A 16 -40.96 -7.01 14.07
N GLU A 17 -41.55 -6.46 13.01
CA GLU A 17 -41.01 -6.60 11.64
C GLU A 17 -40.69 -5.22 11.04
N GLU A 18 -40.37 -4.22 11.88
CA GLU A 18 -39.46 -3.16 11.43
C GLU A 18 -38.06 -3.78 11.31
N GLY A 19 -37.38 -3.51 10.19
CA GLY A 19 -36.12 -4.18 9.85
C GLY A 19 -35.08 -4.02 10.95
N ILE A 20 -34.65 -5.15 11.54
CA ILE A 20 -33.57 -5.25 12.55
C ILE A 20 -32.31 -4.47 12.15
N VAL A 21 -32.07 -4.37 10.83
CA VAL A 21 -31.09 -3.47 10.23
C VAL A 21 -31.87 -2.51 9.34
N GLY A 22 -31.80 -1.21 9.62
CA GLY A 22 -32.57 -0.21 8.89
C GLY A 22 -32.18 -0.13 7.40
N ASP A 23 -33.15 0.15 6.54
CA ASP A 23 -32.99 0.13 5.06
C ASP A 23 -31.84 1.00 4.55
N ALA A 24 -31.62 2.16 5.16
CA ALA A 24 -30.55 3.08 4.77
C ALA A 24 -29.16 2.53 5.10
N LEU A 25 -29.03 1.78 6.21
CA LEU A 25 -27.79 1.07 6.55
C LEU A 25 -27.59 -0.11 5.59
N ALA A 26 -28.64 -0.90 5.37
CA ALA A 26 -28.59 -2.06 4.48
C ALA A 26 -28.20 -1.69 3.04
N ALA A 27 -28.67 -0.55 2.53
CA ALA A 27 -28.37 -0.08 1.18
C ALA A 27 -26.88 0.23 0.92
N GLY A 28 -26.10 0.54 1.97
CA GLY A 28 -24.66 0.80 1.86
C GLY A 28 -23.77 -0.40 2.17
N LEU A 29 -24.37 -1.54 2.49
CA LEU A 29 -23.68 -2.78 2.84
C LEU A 29 -23.90 -3.84 1.74
N ASP A 30 -22.93 -4.76 1.60
CA ASP A 30 -23.15 -5.94 0.77
C ASP A 30 -24.07 -6.95 1.48
N ALA A 31 -24.65 -7.87 0.71
CA ALA A 31 -25.62 -8.83 1.23
C ALA A 31 -25.08 -9.68 2.39
N SER A 32 -23.79 -10.04 2.37
CA SER A 32 -23.17 -10.83 3.44
C SER A 32 -23.02 -10.03 4.74
N ALA A 33 -22.75 -8.73 4.64
CA ALA A 33 -22.69 -7.83 5.78
C ALA A 33 -24.08 -7.59 6.39
N VAL A 34 -25.11 -7.41 5.56
CA VAL A 34 -26.50 -7.27 6.03
C VAL A 34 -26.96 -8.54 6.74
N GLU A 35 -26.80 -9.70 6.11
CA GLU A 35 -27.20 -10.99 6.67
C GLU A 35 -26.53 -11.25 8.03
N ALA A 36 -25.20 -11.08 8.12
CA ALA A 36 -24.46 -11.30 9.35
C ALA A 36 -24.82 -10.29 10.45
N LEU A 37 -25.06 -9.02 10.11
CA LEU A 37 -25.50 -8.02 11.07
C LEU A 37 -26.90 -8.34 11.60
N THR A 38 -27.84 -8.71 10.71
CA THR A 38 -29.20 -9.09 11.07
C THR A 38 -29.22 -10.33 11.99
N GLU A 39 -28.42 -11.35 11.69
CA GLU A 39 -28.31 -12.55 12.53
C GLU A 39 -27.79 -12.21 13.94
N MET A 40 -26.72 -11.42 14.01
CA MET A 40 -26.15 -10.97 15.29
C MET A 40 -27.12 -10.10 16.08
N ALA A 41 -27.76 -9.14 15.43
CA ALA A 41 -28.74 -8.25 16.03
C ALA A 41 -29.93 -9.02 16.61
N ALA A 42 -30.48 -9.99 15.87
CA ALA A 42 -31.55 -10.87 16.34
C ALA A 42 -31.13 -11.70 17.56
N LEU A 43 -29.93 -12.29 17.53
CA LEU A 43 -29.39 -13.11 18.63
C LEU A 43 -29.26 -12.29 19.93
N HIS A 44 -28.81 -11.04 19.81
CA HIS A 44 -28.58 -10.17 20.94
C HIS A 44 -29.79 -9.31 21.34
N LYS A 45 -30.89 -9.35 20.57
CA LYS A 45 -32.08 -8.47 20.71
C LYS A 45 -31.73 -6.99 20.57
N ARG A 46 -31.08 -6.66 19.46
CA ARG A 46 -30.65 -5.32 19.09
C ARG A 46 -31.20 -4.93 17.72
N ASP A 47 -31.29 -3.62 17.48
CA ASP A 47 -31.47 -3.04 16.15
C ASP A 47 -30.32 -2.07 15.82
N TYR A 48 -30.08 -1.89 14.52
CA TYR A 48 -29.06 -0.99 13.99
C TYR A 48 -29.63 -0.04 12.95
N GLU A 49 -29.54 1.26 13.22
CA GLU A 49 -29.91 2.32 12.29
C GLU A 49 -28.68 3.11 11.83
N LEU A 50 -28.72 3.63 10.60
CA LEU A 50 -27.67 4.52 10.09
C LEU A 50 -27.84 5.92 10.67
N ASP A 51 -26.82 6.46 11.32
CA ASP A 51 -26.70 7.91 11.56
C ASP A 51 -26.10 8.56 10.31
N ARG A 52 -24.90 8.13 9.89
CA ARG A 52 -24.24 8.63 8.66
C ARG A 52 -23.12 7.73 8.18
N TRP A 53 -22.85 7.78 6.87
CA TRP A 53 -21.66 7.19 6.26
C TRP A 53 -20.46 8.13 6.39
N LEU A 54 -19.29 7.57 6.69
CA LEU A 54 -18.02 8.28 6.72
C LEU A 54 -17.33 8.12 5.35
N VAL A 55 -17.48 9.13 4.50
CA VAL A 55 -16.99 9.11 3.10
C VAL A 55 -15.53 9.53 2.93
N ASN A 56 -14.83 9.83 4.02
CA ASN A 56 -13.45 10.38 3.99
C ASN A 56 -12.37 9.33 4.29
N GLY A 57 -12.73 8.04 4.41
CA GLY A 57 -11.77 6.96 4.60
C GLY A 57 -10.92 6.72 3.37
N ARG A 58 -9.61 6.51 3.55
CA ARG A 58 -8.67 6.17 2.45
C ARG A 58 -8.89 4.75 1.91
N SER A 59 -9.44 3.87 2.74
CA SER A 59 -9.90 2.55 2.32
C SER A 59 -11.24 2.73 1.59
N ARG A 60 -11.47 1.99 0.50
CA ARG A 60 -12.82 1.87 -0.12
C ARG A 60 -13.82 1.13 0.80
N ALA A 61 -13.47 0.94 2.07
CA ALA A 61 -14.22 0.20 3.07
C ALA A 61 -15.44 1.02 3.48
N PRO A 62 -16.64 0.44 3.47
CA PRO A 62 -17.77 1.06 4.13
C PRO A 62 -17.45 1.28 5.61
N VAL A 63 -17.52 2.54 6.04
CA VAL A 63 -17.43 2.93 7.44
C VAL A 63 -18.62 3.82 7.76
N ALA A 64 -19.36 3.50 8.81
CA ALA A 64 -20.56 4.23 9.22
C ALA A 64 -20.56 4.51 10.71
N ILE A 65 -21.27 5.57 11.10
CA ILE A 65 -21.80 5.69 12.45
C ILE A 65 -23.19 5.08 12.44
N VAL A 66 -23.42 4.15 13.36
CA VAL A 66 -24.69 3.47 13.55
C VAL A 66 -25.23 3.73 14.94
N LEU A 67 -26.56 3.81 15.07
CA LEU A 67 -27.25 3.76 16.34
C LEU A 67 -27.55 2.30 16.65
N GLU A 68 -26.99 1.79 17.72
CA GLU A 68 -27.35 0.47 18.28
C GLU A 68 -28.35 0.69 19.40
N THR A 69 -29.55 0.12 19.29
CA THR A 69 -30.51 0.06 20.39
C THR A 69 -30.55 -1.37 20.94
N ASP A 70 -30.27 -1.51 22.24
CA ASP A 70 -30.37 -2.79 22.94
C ASP A 70 -31.71 -2.86 23.68
N HIS A 71 -32.62 -3.73 23.21
CA HIS A 71 -33.96 -3.85 23.78
C HIS A 71 -33.98 -4.53 25.16
N ARG A 72 -32.88 -5.15 25.59
CA ARG A 72 -32.80 -5.75 26.94
C ARG A 72 -32.52 -4.68 27.99
N THR A 73 -31.68 -3.70 27.64
CA THR A 73 -31.30 -2.60 28.53
C THR A 73 -32.10 -1.32 28.27
N LEU A 74 -32.88 -1.27 27.18
CA LEU A 74 -33.63 -0.11 26.72
C LEU A 74 -32.73 1.12 26.54
N SER A 75 -31.54 0.91 25.97
CA SER A 75 -30.53 1.95 25.77
C SER A 75 -30.08 2.00 24.33
N THR A 76 -29.97 3.22 23.79
CA THR A 76 -29.41 3.47 22.46
C THR A 76 -28.04 4.15 22.60
N ARG A 77 -27.08 3.70 21.80
CA ARG A 77 -25.74 4.30 21.73
C ARG A 77 -25.24 4.40 20.29
N ARG A 78 -24.30 5.31 20.03
CA ARG A 78 -23.60 5.41 18.75
C ARG A 78 -22.39 4.50 18.75
N LEU A 79 -22.18 3.80 17.64
CA LEU A 79 -21.02 2.96 17.38
C LEU A 79 -20.45 3.28 16.00
N LEU A 80 -19.15 3.05 15.82
CA LEU A 80 -18.51 3.03 14.52
C LEU A 80 -18.52 1.60 13.96
N LEU A 81 -19.13 1.44 12.79
CA LEU A 81 -19.17 0.22 12.02
C LEU A 81 -18.09 0.28 10.93
N LYS A 82 -17.21 -0.73 10.87
CA LYS A 82 -16.20 -0.86 9.81
C LYS A 82 -16.34 -2.21 9.11
N VAL A 83 -16.43 -2.17 7.78
CA VAL A 83 -16.56 -3.36 6.92
C VAL A 83 -15.38 -3.42 5.95
N PRO A 84 -14.43 -4.36 6.10
CA PRO A 84 -13.29 -4.46 5.21
C PRO A 84 -13.69 -4.92 3.80
N VAL A 85 -13.07 -4.29 2.79
CA VAL A 85 -13.36 -4.51 1.35
C VAL A 85 -12.79 -5.82 0.81
N THR A 86 -11.65 -6.26 1.34
CA THR A 86 -10.89 -7.36 0.74
C THR A 86 -11.23 -8.71 1.34
N ASP A 87 -11.58 -9.66 0.48
CA ASP A 87 -11.60 -11.10 0.75
C ASP A 87 -10.16 -11.59 0.98
N ASP A 88 -9.55 -11.26 2.11
CA ASP A 88 -8.23 -11.80 2.46
C ASP A 88 -8.39 -13.22 3.02
N THR A 89 -8.81 -14.13 2.14
CA THR A 89 -9.14 -15.54 2.42
C THR A 89 -7.98 -16.35 3.00
N ALA A 90 -6.76 -15.83 2.95
CA ALA A 90 -5.55 -16.47 3.49
C ALA A 90 -5.16 -15.96 4.89
N THR A 91 -5.74 -14.86 5.37
CA THR A 91 -5.31 -14.23 6.62
C THR A 91 -6.02 -14.86 7.83
N ARG A 92 -5.24 -15.47 8.72
CA ARG A 92 -5.73 -16.00 10.01
C ARG A 92 -6.34 -14.87 10.84
N LEU A 93 -7.38 -15.14 11.62
CA LEU A 93 -8.01 -14.15 12.52
C LEU A 93 -6.97 -13.41 13.38
N THR A 94 -5.92 -14.10 13.84
CA THR A 94 -4.81 -13.55 14.63
C THR A 94 -3.93 -12.52 13.90
N ALA A 95 -4.09 -12.37 12.58
CA ALA A 95 -3.38 -11.41 11.76
C ALA A 95 -4.33 -10.35 11.17
N THR A 96 -5.59 -10.33 11.60
CA THR A 96 -6.59 -9.35 11.16
C THR A 96 -6.43 -8.02 11.88
N GLU A 97 -7.01 -6.97 11.30
CA GLU A 97 -7.13 -5.66 11.93
C GLU A 97 -7.80 -5.76 13.32
N TYR A 98 -8.86 -6.56 13.45
CA TYR A 98 -9.54 -6.77 14.74
C TYR A 98 -8.59 -7.27 15.82
N ALA A 99 -7.78 -8.30 15.51
CA ALA A 99 -6.83 -8.84 16.48
C ALA A 99 -5.79 -7.80 16.90
N ARG A 100 -5.23 -7.05 15.94
CA ARG A 100 -4.23 -6.01 16.24
C ARG A 100 -4.79 -4.86 17.06
N HIS A 101 -6.01 -4.41 16.77
CA HIS A 101 -6.67 -3.38 17.58
C HIS A 101 -6.93 -3.89 18.99
N ARG A 102 -7.48 -5.10 19.13
CA ARG A 102 -7.70 -5.70 20.45
C ARG A 102 -6.39 -5.84 21.23
N ASP A 103 -5.34 -6.36 20.60
CA ASP A 103 -4.02 -6.50 21.23
C ASP A 103 -3.46 -5.13 21.64
N ALA A 104 -3.65 -4.08 20.82
CA ALA A 104 -3.27 -2.71 21.17
C ALA A 104 -3.95 -2.19 22.44
N TYR A 105 -5.24 -2.49 22.61
CA TYR A 105 -6.03 -2.12 23.78
C TYR A 105 -5.64 -2.94 25.01
N ASP A 106 -5.60 -4.27 24.88
CA ASP A 106 -5.34 -5.22 25.97
C ASP A 106 -3.91 -5.09 26.52
N GLU A 107 -2.94 -4.79 25.66
CA GLU A 107 -1.55 -4.64 26.09
C GLU A 107 -1.23 -3.24 26.64
N ALA A 108 -2.04 -2.22 26.34
CA ALA A 108 -1.83 -0.87 26.82
C ALA A 108 -2.07 -0.76 28.34
N PRO A 109 -1.38 0.14 29.05
CA PRO A 109 -1.75 0.46 30.43
C PRO A 109 -3.20 0.94 30.51
N ASP A 110 -3.99 0.41 31.46
CA ASP A 110 -5.44 0.66 31.57
C ASP A 110 -5.83 2.15 31.47
N VAL A 111 -5.04 3.03 32.09
CA VAL A 111 -5.27 4.47 32.08
C VAL A 111 -5.12 5.03 30.66
N PHE A 112 -4.10 4.59 29.92
CA PHE A 112 -3.86 5.03 28.54
C PHE A 112 -4.92 4.46 27.59
N ALA A 113 -5.23 3.16 27.70
CA ALA A 113 -6.21 2.50 26.85
C ALA A 113 -7.56 3.20 26.91
N LYS A 114 -8.08 3.45 28.13
CA LYS A 114 -9.38 4.10 28.34
C LYS A 114 -9.41 5.57 27.93
N ALA A 115 -8.28 6.27 28.03
CA ALA A 115 -8.22 7.70 27.74
C ALA A 115 -7.95 8.01 26.26
N HIS A 116 -7.25 7.12 25.55
CA HIS A 116 -6.66 7.44 24.24
C HIS A 116 -6.86 6.39 23.16
N LEU A 117 -7.39 5.20 23.47
CA LEU A 117 -7.70 4.18 22.45
C LEU A 117 -9.21 3.96 22.37
N THR A 118 -9.70 3.67 21.17
CA THR A 118 -11.10 3.23 21.00
C THR A 118 -11.24 1.79 21.42
N GLN A 119 -12.34 1.45 22.09
CA GLN A 119 -12.64 0.07 22.47
C GLN A 119 -13.45 -0.61 21.36
N LEU A 120 -13.10 -1.87 21.06
CA LEU A 120 -13.91 -2.72 20.19
C LEU A 120 -15.13 -3.22 20.95
N GLU A 121 -16.29 -3.12 20.31
CA GLU A 121 -17.55 -3.59 20.87
C GLU A 121 -17.85 -5.02 20.43
N GLY A 122 -17.80 -5.93 21.41
CA GLY A 122 -18.07 -7.34 21.20
C GLY A 122 -17.00 -8.08 20.38
N GLY A 123 -17.40 -9.23 19.84
CA GLY A 123 -16.56 -10.06 18.97
C GLY A 123 -16.60 -9.59 17.51
N PRO A 124 -15.64 -10.04 16.69
CA PRO A 124 -15.67 -9.76 15.25
C PRO A 124 -16.85 -10.52 14.61
N ILE A 125 -17.63 -9.84 13.78
CA ILE A 125 -18.79 -10.44 13.10
C ILE A 125 -18.34 -11.05 11.78
N ARG A 126 -18.53 -12.35 11.61
CA ARG A 126 -18.00 -13.08 10.44
C ARG A 126 -18.91 -12.90 9.23
N LEU A 127 -18.35 -12.47 8.10
CA LEU A 127 -19.09 -12.26 6.84
C LEU A 127 -18.96 -13.45 5.85
N GLY A 128 -18.19 -14.49 6.21
CA GLY A 128 -17.79 -15.57 5.31
C GLY A 128 -16.41 -15.33 4.69
N LYS A 129 -15.81 -16.38 4.09
CA LYS A 129 -14.51 -16.31 3.37
C LYS A 129 -13.33 -15.65 4.11
N GLY A 130 -13.36 -15.61 5.45
CA GLY A 130 -12.30 -15.00 6.27
C GLY A 130 -12.44 -13.48 6.48
N ARG A 131 -13.54 -12.86 6.04
CA ARG A 131 -13.86 -11.46 6.32
C ARG A 131 -14.59 -11.29 7.65
N PHE A 132 -14.28 -10.18 8.31
CA PHE A 132 -14.84 -9.81 9.59
C PHE A 132 -15.24 -8.34 9.60
N MET A 133 -16.43 -8.05 10.09
CA MET A 133 -16.92 -6.71 10.39
C MET A 133 -16.70 -6.41 11.88
N THR A 134 -16.46 -5.14 12.21
CA THR A 134 -16.18 -4.71 13.57
C THR A 134 -17.05 -3.52 13.97
N LEU A 135 -17.48 -3.53 15.22
CA LEU A 135 -18.09 -2.39 15.90
C LEU A 135 -17.09 -1.80 16.89
N GLN A 136 -17.07 -0.48 17.02
CA GLN A 136 -16.16 0.27 17.90
C GLN A 136 -16.93 1.37 18.63
N GLU A 137 -16.53 1.69 19.85
CA GLU A 137 -17.03 2.89 20.53
C GLU A 137 -16.61 4.16 19.79
N ILE A 138 -17.43 5.22 19.90
CA ILE A 138 -17.08 6.53 19.35
C ILE A 138 -15.96 7.15 20.18
N ALA A 139 -14.86 7.49 19.52
CA ALA A 139 -13.75 8.19 20.15
C ALA A 139 -14.20 9.52 20.80
N GLY A 140 -13.83 9.73 22.06
CA GLY A 140 -14.07 10.97 22.80
C GLY A 140 -15.52 11.14 23.27
N ASP A 141 -16.30 10.05 23.33
CA ASP A 141 -17.72 9.98 23.69
C ASP A 141 -18.68 10.71 22.73
N ASP A 142 -18.18 11.64 21.92
CA ASP A 142 -18.97 12.47 21.02
C ASP A 142 -18.15 12.89 19.79
N ILE A 143 -18.61 12.44 18.62
CA ILE A 143 -17.99 12.74 17.33
C ILE A 143 -18.06 14.23 16.97
N GLU A 144 -19.06 14.97 17.47
CA GLU A 144 -19.23 16.38 17.15
C GLU A 144 -18.20 17.27 17.87
N SER A 145 -17.60 16.75 18.93
CA SER A 145 -16.63 17.46 19.76
C SER A 145 -15.16 17.22 19.39
N VAL A 146 -14.90 16.21 18.54
CA VAL A 146 -13.54 15.80 18.13
C VAL A 146 -13.29 16.10 16.66
N GLU A 147 -12.04 16.35 16.33
CA GLU A 147 -11.59 16.62 14.96
C GLU A 147 -10.31 15.83 14.69
N VAL A 148 -10.13 15.37 13.44
CA VAL A 148 -8.85 14.82 13.02
C VAL A 148 -7.79 15.91 13.04
N LEU A 149 -6.59 15.60 13.50
CA LEU A 149 -5.49 16.56 13.59
C LEU A 149 -5.19 17.23 12.24
N THR A 150 -5.43 16.54 11.12
CA THR A 150 -5.31 17.11 9.77
C THR A 150 -6.20 18.34 9.57
N ALA A 151 -7.41 18.36 10.14
CA ALA A 151 -8.36 19.48 9.99
C ALA A 151 -7.85 20.76 10.66
N LEU A 152 -6.91 20.63 11.61
CA LEU A 152 -6.30 21.76 12.32
C LEU A 152 -5.11 22.37 11.57
N LEU A 153 -4.59 21.72 10.53
CA LEU A 153 -3.43 22.22 9.77
C LEU A 153 -3.76 23.55 9.06
N ASP A 154 -4.90 23.66 8.37
CA ASP A 154 -5.28 24.87 7.62
C ASP A 154 -5.49 26.08 8.54
N PRO A 155 -6.30 25.97 9.62
CA PRO A 155 -6.43 27.02 10.62
C PRO A 155 -5.10 27.46 11.23
N MET A 156 -4.21 26.51 11.55
CA MET A 156 -2.90 26.77 12.13
C MET A 156 -2.04 27.74 11.31
N LEU A 157 -2.06 27.64 9.96
CA LEU A 157 -1.31 28.57 9.10
C LEU A 157 -2.13 29.78 8.64
N GLY A 158 -3.38 29.92 9.09
CA GLY A 158 -4.28 30.99 8.64
C GLY A 158 -4.66 30.90 7.15
N THR A 159 -4.50 29.72 6.53
CA THR A 159 -4.81 29.48 5.12
C THR A 159 -6.24 28.95 5.01
N HIS A 160 -7.22 29.84 5.05
CA HIS A 160 -8.63 29.44 4.95
C HIS A 160 -9.06 29.29 3.49
N VAL A 161 -9.63 28.14 3.14
CA VAL A 161 -10.37 27.91 1.89
C VAL A 161 -11.79 27.45 2.25
N GLY A 162 -12.76 28.36 2.21
CA GLY A 162 -14.19 28.04 2.35
C GLY A 162 -14.86 28.33 3.72
N GLU A 163 -16.18 28.14 3.77
CA GLU A 163 -17.10 28.47 4.88
C GLU A 163 -17.23 27.36 5.95
N THR A 164 -16.29 26.40 6.02
CA THR A 164 -16.34 25.35 7.05
C THR A 164 -16.00 25.89 8.43
N THR A 165 -16.78 25.44 9.43
CA THR A 165 -16.75 25.78 10.86
C THR A 165 -15.36 26.11 11.38
N GLN A 166 -15.15 27.39 11.73
CA GLN A 166 -13.90 27.93 12.26
C GLN A 166 -13.53 27.28 13.59
N ILE A 167 -12.61 26.32 13.57
CA ILE A 167 -11.91 25.88 14.79
C ILE A 167 -10.68 26.79 14.92
N PRO A 168 -10.62 27.69 15.91
CA PRO A 168 -9.44 28.50 16.14
C PRO A 168 -8.30 27.58 16.59
N CYS A 169 -7.23 27.51 15.79
CA CYS A 169 -6.02 26.79 16.11
C CYS A 169 -4.82 27.64 15.73
N THR A 170 -3.95 27.94 16.68
CA THR A 170 -2.70 28.66 16.43
C THR A 170 -1.55 27.67 16.16
N PRO A 171 -0.42 28.14 15.59
CA PRO A 171 0.81 27.35 15.52
C PRO A 171 1.25 26.74 16.86
N THR A 172 1.05 27.47 17.96
CA THR A 172 1.39 27.00 19.30
C THR A 172 0.47 25.88 19.73
N ASP A 173 -0.85 26.02 19.54
CA ASP A 173 -1.83 25.00 19.93
C ASP A 173 -1.56 23.69 19.20
N PHE A 174 -1.36 23.73 17.88
CA PHE A 174 -1.09 22.53 17.11
C PHE A 174 0.24 21.86 17.49
N ALA A 175 1.28 22.66 17.75
CA ALA A 175 2.55 22.12 18.24
C ALA A 175 2.44 21.53 19.66
N GLU A 176 1.60 22.10 20.52
CA GLU A 176 1.25 21.57 21.82
C GLU A 176 0.53 20.23 21.70
N ILE A 177 -0.51 20.11 20.86
CA ILE A 177 -1.18 18.84 20.57
C ILE A 177 -0.17 17.78 20.12
N CYS A 178 0.68 18.11 19.14
CA CYS A 178 1.70 17.17 18.66
C CYS A 178 2.59 16.71 19.83
N GLY A 179 3.11 17.66 20.63
CA GLY A 179 3.93 17.35 21.80
C GLY A 179 3.22 16.46 22.84
N THR A 180 1.95 16.73 23.12
CA THR A 180 1.12 15.96 24.05
C THR A 180 0.87 14.54 23.53
N VAL A 181 0.50 14.39 22.25
CA VAL A 181 0.32 13.07 21.61
C VAL A 181 1.61 12.25 21.72
N PHE A 182 2.76 12.85 21.41
CA PHE A 182 4.05 12.16 21.56
C PHE A 182 4.38 11.79 22.99
N THR A 183 4.15 12.71 23.93
CA THR A 183 4.37 12.43 25.35
C THR A 183 3.47 11.26 25.81
N GLY A 184 2.21 11.23 25.39
CA GLY A 184 1.29 10.13 25.64
C GLY A 184 1.80 8.81 25.06
N VAL A 185 2.15 8.77 23.78
CA VAL A 185 2.65 7.55 23.09
C VAL A 185 3.96 7.04 23.70
N LEU A 186 4.91 7.91 24.03
CA LEU A 186 6.22 7.50 24.56
C LEU A 186 6.17 7.17 26.04
N HIS A 187 5.59 8.04 26.87
CA HIS A 187 5.61 7.86 28.32
C HIS A 187 4.43 7.05 28.83
N GLN A 188 3.21 7.43 28.46
CA GLN A 188 2.01 6.85 29.06
C GLN A 188 1.69 5.47 28.48
N TRP A 189 1.84 5.28 27.16
CA TRP A 189 1.60 3.98 26.52
C TRP A 189 2.75 2.99 26.71
N ASN A 190 4.00 3.50 26.69
CA ASN A 190 5.20 2.66 26.66
C ASN A 190 5.98 2.60 27.98
N GLY A 191 5.79 3.57 28.89
CA GLY A 191 6.54 3.63 30.14
C GLY A 191 8.01 3.95 29.89
N ARG A 192 8.93 3.16 30.47
CA ARG A 192 10.38 3.38 30.33
C ARG A 192 10.91 2.81 29.01
N PRO A 193 11.91 3.47 28.38
CA PRO A 193 12.54 2.94 27.18
C PRO A 193 13.17 1.57 27.40
N ARG A 194 13.01 0.69 26.41
CA ARG A 194 13.62 -0.64 26.40
C ARG A 194 14.18 -0.96 25.01
N LYS A 195 15.17 -1.85 25.01
CA LYS A 195 15.74 -2.40 23.76
C LYS A 195 15.01 -3.68 23.36
N ALA A 196 15.03 -3.97 22.07
CA ALA A 196 14.56 -5.23 21.54
C ALA A 196 15.36 -6.39 22.13
N ARG A 197 14.67 -7.52 22.36
CA ARG A 197 15.29 -8.77 22.85
C ARG A 197 16.25 -9.34 21.82
N GLN A 198 15.83 -9.30 20.56
CA GLN A 198 16.65 -9.67 19.41
C GLN A 198 17.15 -8.40 18.76
N ALA A 199 18.34 -8.49 18.18
CA ALA A 199 18.94 -7.36 17.50
C ALA A 199 18.67 -7.51 15.99
N PHE A 200 18.40 -6.39 15.34
CA PHE A 200 18.03 -6.35 13.92
C PHE A 200 19.27 -6.11 13.07
N THR A 201 19.30 -6.59 11.85
CA THR A 201 20.19 -6.01 10.83
C THR A 201 19.67 -4.61 10.44
N VAL A 202 20.50 -3.80 9.78
CA VAL A 202 20.02 -2.52 9.23
C VAL A 202 18.89 -2.72 8.22
N ALA A 203 18.99 -3.78 7.40
CA ALA A 203 17.97 -4.13 6.41
C ALA A 203 16.68 -4.56 7.10
N GLU A 204 16.76 -5.41 8.12
CA GLU A 204 15.61 -5.83 8.93
C GLU A 204 14.91 -4.63 9.59
N PHE A 205 15.69 -3.71 10.19
CA PHE A 205 15.13 -2.50 10.82
C PHE A 205 14.42 -1.58 9.82
N LEU A 206 15.00 -1.39 8.62
CA LEU A 206 14.33 -0.65 7.54
C LEU A 206 13.10 -1.40 7.01
N GLY A 207 13.15 -2.73 6.98
CA GLY A 207 12.04 -3.61 6.65
C GLY A 207 10.82 -3.42 7.57
N LEU A 208 11.03 -3.08 8.85
CA LEU A 208 9.93 -2.74 9.77
C LEU A 208 9.18 -1.45 9.37
N HIS A 209 9.77 -0.62 8.51
CA HIS A 209 9.15 0.60 7.99
C HIS A 209 8.53 0.34 6.61
N ILE A 210 9.36 -0.12 5.67
CA ILE A 210 8.93 -0.24 4.27
C ILE A 210 8.26 -1.57 3.95
N GLN A 211 8.29 -2.55 4.85
CA GLN A 211 7.67 -3.86 4.66
C GLN A 211 8.01 -4.47 3.28
N GLY A 212 7.03 -5.07 2.59
CA GLY A 212 7.19 -5.60 1.25
C GLY A 212 7.16 -4.57 0.11
N GLN A 213 7.33 -3.26 0.36
CA GLN A 213 7.19 -2.24 -0.69
C GLN A 213 8.29 -2.29 -1.76
N LEU A 214 9.43 -2.92 -1.47
CA LEU A 214 10.51 -3.15 -2.45
C LEU A 214 10.31 -4.45 -3.24
N GLU A 215 9.45 -5.35 -2.77
CA GLU A 215 9.16 -6.62 -3.44
C GLU A 215 8.29 -6.39 -4.68
N PRO A 216 8.28 -7.31 -5.66
CA PRO A 216 7.39 -7.23 -6.82
C PRO A 216 5.93 -6.97 -6.42
N GLY A 217 5.31 -5.96 -7.05
CA GLY A 217 3.95 -5.50 -6.71
C GLY A 217 3.90 -4.44 -5.60
N GLY A 218 5.00 -4.23 -4.88
CA GLY A 218 5.22 -3.11 -3.97
C GLY A 218 5.37 -1.78 -4.72
N ARG A 219 4.98 -0.68 -4.07
CA ARG A 219 4.91 0.64 -4.72
C ARG A 219 6.27 1.26 -5.00
N LEU A 220 7.31 0.78 -4.33
CA LEU A 220 8.69 1.25 -4.50
C LEU A 220 9.50 0.33 -5.40
N HIS A 221 8.93 -0.79 -5.86
CA HIS A 221 9.68 -1.81 -6.58
C HIS A 221 10.40 -1.24 -7.82
N ALA A 222 9.65 -0.58 -8.72
CA ALA A 222 10.20 0.00 -9.95
C ALA A 222 11.32 1.01 -9.65
N LEU A 223 11.05 2.01 -8.80
CA LEU A 223 12.04 3.01 -8.40
C LEU A 223 13.29 2.38 -7.74
N SER A 224 13.09 1.34 -6.94
CA SER A 224 14.20 0.62 -6.31
C SER A 224 15.06 -0.17 -7.31
N MET A 225 14.50 -0.49 -8.47
CA MET A 225 15.14 -1.22 -9.58
C MET A 225 15.85 -0.29 -10.56
N GLU A 226 15.42 0.98 -10.65
CA GLU A 226 16.16 2.05 -11.32
C GLU A 226 17.46 2.37 -10.57
N HIS A 227 17.43 2.28 -9.23
CA HIS A 227 18.57 2.56 -8.36
C HIS A 227 19.16 1.27 -7.77
N ARG A 228 20.02 0.58 -8.53
CA ARG A 228 20.59 -0.73 -8.15
C ARG A 228 21.94 -0.67 -7.45
N THR A 229 22.67 0.42 -7.61
CA THR A 229 24.02 0.63 -7.04
C THR A 229 23.97 0.95 -5.55
N ASP A 230 25.09 0.79 -4.86
CA ASP A 230 25.24 1.13 -3.43
C ASP A 230 25.12 2.64 -3.16
N ARG A 231 25.44 3.45 -4.17
CA ARG A 231 25.28 4.90 -4.19
C ARG A 231 24.28 5.36 -5.24
N ILE A 232 23.66 6.49 -4.99
CA ILE A 232 22.68 7.12 -5.88
C ILE A 232 23.13 8.55 -6.18
N GLU A 233 23.05 8.92 -7.46
CA GLU A 233 23.19 10.30 -7.91
C GLU A 233 21.82 10.97 -7.89
N ILE A 234 21.70 12.09 -7.18
CA ILE A 234 20.44 12.83 -7.05
C ILE A 234 20.70 14.29 -7.38
N ALA A 235 19.82 14.88 -8.19
CA ALA A 235 19.89 16.30 -8.53
C ALA A 235 19.87 17.18 -7.28
N GLY A 236 20.75 18.18 -7.24
CA GLY A 236 20.93 19.08 -6.08
C GLY A 236 21.91 18.58 -5.02
N GLU A 237 22.37 17.33 -5.09
CA GLU A 237 23.41 16.81 -4.21
C GLU A 237 24.82 17.04 -4.78
N ARG A 238 25.78 17.38 -3.90
CA ARG A 238 27.17 17.68 -4.30
C ARG A 238 28.00 16.44 -4.64
N ARG A 239 27.54 15.27 -4.22
CA ARG A 239 28.21 13.98 -4.41
C ARG A 239 27.16 12.86 -4.42
N PRO A 240 27.48 11.68 -4.99
CA PRO A 240 26.67 10.49 -4.80
C PRO A 240 26.50 10.20 -3.30
N LEU A 241 25.26 9.94 -2.90
CA LEU A 241 24.87 9.57 -1.54
C LEU A 241 24.67 8.06 -1.44
N VAL A 242 24.61 7.54 -0.22
CA VAL A 242 24.16 6.15 0.00
C VAL A 242 22.77 5.96 -0.60
N ASN A 243 22.60 4.90 -1.39
CA ASN A 243 21.32 4.52 -1.94
C ASN A 243 20.45 3.90 -0.83
N PRO A 244 19.32 4.53 -0.44
CA PRO A 244 18.49 4.05 0.65
C PRO A 244 17.83 2.70 0.32
N PHE A 245 17.56 2.40 -0.96
CA PHE A 245 17.03 1.10 -1.39
C PHE A 245 18.09 0.00 -1.28
N ALA A 246 19.34 0.29 -1.63
CA ALA A 246 20.44 -0.65 -1.46
C ALA A 246 20.69 -0.94 0.03
N LEU A 247 20.62 0.09 0.88
CA LEU A 247 20.73 -0.06 2.32
C LEU A 247 19.61 -0.94 2.90
N ALA A 248 18.37 -0.72 2.47
CA ALA A 248 17.21 -1.52 2.89
C ALA A 248 17.25 -2.98 2.42
N ARG A 249 17.96 -3.27 1.31
CA ARG A 249 18.23 -4.63 0.82
C ARG A 249 19.46 -5.29 1.46
N GLY A 250 20.12 -4.63 2.41
CA GLY A 250 21.32 -5.15 3.07
C GLY A 250 22.62 -5.06 2.25
N ALA A 251 22.59 -4.39 1.09
CA ALA A 251 23.70 -4.39 0.14
C ALA A 251 24.98 -3.68 0.62
N LEU A 252 24.92 -2.86 1.68
CA LEU A 252 26.08 -2.11 2.18
C LEU A 252 26.81 -2.78 3.36
N PHE A 253 26.10 -3.56 4.16
CA PHE A 253 26.63 -4.15 5.40
C PHE A 253 26.50 -5.67 5.48
N GLY A 254 25.88 -6.29 4.47
CA GLY A 254 25.71 -7.72 4.39
C GLY A 254 25.07 -8.38 5.59
N ASP A 255 24.08 -7.71 6.18
CA ASP A 255 23.41 -8.14 7.40
C ASP A 255 24.31 -8.29 8.64
N ARG A 256 25.59 -7.91 8.55
CA ARG A 256 26.55 -7.98 9.66
C ARG A 256 26.36 -6.86 10.67
N ARG A 257 25.77 -5.74 10.24
CA ARG A 257 25.58 -4.58 11.09
C ARG A 257 24.28 -4.67 11.84
N ILE A 258 24.41 -4.73 13.16
CA ILE A 258 23.31 -4.96 14.07
C ILE A 258 22.84 -3.65 14.73
N VAL A 259 21.54 -3.43 14.74
CA VAL A 259 20.79 -2.37 15.40
C VAL A 259 20.06 -2.99 16.59
N ARG A 260 20.42 -2.58 17.81
CA ARG A 260 19.67 -2.96 19.02
C ARG A 260 18.55 -1.95 19.24
N GLY A 261 17.50 -2.08 18.44
CA GLY A 261 16.38 -1.13 18.35
C GLY A 261 15.75 -0.80 19.69
N LEU A 262 15.43 0.46 19.93
CA LEU A 262 14.44 0.87 20.92
C LEU A 262 13.06 0.48 20.43
N VAL A 263 12.39 -0.39 21.18
CA VAL A 263 11.10 -0.96 20.77
C VAL A 263 10.05 -0.80 21.85
N GLY A 264 8.81 -0.79 21.40
CA GLY A 264 7.63 -0.70 22.24
C GLY A 264 6.37 -0.83 21.43
N ARG A 265 5.25 -0.51 22.07
CA ARG A 265 3.93 -0.43 21.46
C ARG A 265 3.93 0.74 20.51
N THR A 266 3.67 0.46 19.24
CA THR A 266 3.60 1.45 18.17
C THR A 266 2.31 1.30 17.41
N HIS A 267 1.79 2.42 16.93
CA HIS A 267 0.63 2.46 16.05
C HIS A 267 0.97 1.90 14.66
N GLY A 268 2.19 2.13 14.17
CA GLY A 268 2.67 1.63 12.87
C GLY A 268 2.26 2.45 11.65
N ASP A 269 1.25 3.32 11.77
CA ASP A 269 0.83 4.29 10.75
C ASP A 269 0.32 5.57 11.44
N LEU A 270 1.05 6.05 12.45
CA LEU A 270 0.68 7.28 13.14
C LEU A 270 0.81 8.47 12.18
N HIS A 271 -0.32 9.10 11.86
CA HIS A 271 -0.39 10.30 11.03
C HIS A 271 -1.56 11.18 11.46
N THR A 272 -1.65 12.41 10.96
CA THR A 272 -2.63 13.40 11.45
C THR A 272 -4.09 13.01 11.18
N ASP A 273 -4.38 12.08 10.25
CA ASP A 273 -5.75 11.54 10.08
C ASP A 273 -6.10 10.43 11.10
N ASN A 274 -5.11 9.87 11.81
CA ASN A 274 -5.28 8.79 12.80
C ASN A 274 -5.20 9.30 14.25
N VAL A 275 -5.18 10.63 14.41
CA VAL A 275 -5.21 11.31 15.71
C VAL A 275 -6.45 12.19 15.73
N LEU A 276 -7.39 11.85 16.60
CA LEU A 276 -8.53 12.70 16.93
C LEU A 276 -8.17 13.54 18.16
N VAL A 277 -8.61 14.79 18.20
CA VAL A 277 -8.41 15.70 19.32
C VAL A 277 -9.72 16.37 19.63
N ARG A 278 -10.04 16.54 20.92
CA ARG A 278 -11.16 17.38 21.32
C ARG A 278 -10.89 18.82 20.87
N ALA A 279 -11.72 19.31 19.96
CA ALA A 279 -11.61 20.64 19.36
C ALA A 279 -12.76 21.57 19.74
N ARG A 280 -13.85 21.03 20.32
CA ARG A 280 -15.01 21.81 20.77
C ARG A 280 -15.38 21.53 22.23
N PRO A 281 -15.82 22.55 22.99
CA PRO A 281 -15.93 23.96 22.60
C PRO A 281 -14.58 24.70 22.46
N ALA A 282 -13.49 24.08 22.92
CA ALA A 282 -12.13 24.55 22.75
C ALA A 282 -11.21 23.34 22.52
N ILE A 283 -10.02 23.62 21.96
CA ILE A 283 -8.96 22.62 21.81
C ILE A 283 -8.48 22.17 23.19
N ASP A 284 -8.43 20.86 23.40
CA ASP A 284 -7.87 20.22 24.59
C ASP A 284 -6.90 19.12 24.13
N ALA A 285 -5.60 19.45 24.13
CA ALA A 285 -4.53 18.59 23.65
C ALA A 285 -4.42 17.26 24.43
N GLU A 286 -4.78 17.26 25.73
CA GLU A 286 -4.73 16.06 26.57
C GLU A 286 -5.86 15.08 26.24
N LYS A 287 -6.93 15.54 25.57
CA LYS A 287 -8.03 14.68 25.11
C LYS A 287 -7.87 14.31 23.65
N PHE A 288 -6.78 13.60 23.36
CA PHE A 288 -6.53 13.00 22.05
C PHE A 288 -6.88 11.50 22.05
N HIS A 289 -7.24 10.96 20.89
CA HIS A 289 -7.50 9.53 20.69
C HIS A 289 -6.78 9.04 19.44
N LEU A 290 -6.21 7.84 19.52
CA LEU A 290 -5.60 7.12 18.41
C LEU A 290 -6.64 6.16 17.80
N ILE A 291 -6.78 6.21 16.48
CA ILE A 291 -7.73 5.40 15.72
C ILE A 291 -7.01 4.65 14.59
N ASP A 292 -7.64 3.62 14.04
CA ASP A 292 -7.07 2.77 12.99
C ASP A 292 -5.78 2.03 13.41
N LEU A 293 -5.91 1.16 14.41
CA LEU A 293 -4.81 0.36 14.98
C LEU A 293 -4.48 -0.89 14.14
N ALA A 294 -4.80 -0.86 12.84
CA ALA A 294 -4.63 -1.99 11.92
C ALA A 294 -3.15 -2.39 11.71
N LEU A 295 -2.21 -1.50 12.01
CA LEU A 295 -0.77 -1.72 11.89
C LEU A 295 -0.06 -1.71 13.26
N TYR A 296 -0.82 -1.89 14.34
CA TYR A 296 -0.26 -1.99 15.68
C TYR A 296 0.81 -3.08 15.78
N GLU A 297 1.91 -2.73 16.45
CA GLU A 297 2.97 -3.66 16.79
C GLU A 297 3.39 -3.48 18.27
N PRO A 298 3.44 -4.56 19.06
CA PRO A 298 3.81 -4.50 20.48
C PRO A 298 5.31 -4.28 20.73
N ASP A 299 6.12 -4.62 19.73
CA ASP A 299 7.59 -4.52 19.71
C ASP A 299 8.10 -3.74 18.47
N GLY A 300 7.34 -2.73 18.03
CA GLY A 300 7.70 -1.91 16.86
C GLY A 300 8.79 -0.86 17.18
N PRO A 301 9.48 -0.31 16.16
CA PRO A 301 10.51 0.71 16.37
C PRO A 301 9.94 2.01 16.93
N MET A 302 10.41 2.44 18.10
CA MET A 302 9.88 3.64 18.79
C MET A 302 10.12 4.96 18.04
N THR A 303 11.02 4.96 17.06
CA THR A 303 11.31 6.10 16.19
C THR A 303 10.42 6.16 14.94
N ARG A 304 9.63 5.11 14.65
CA ARG A 304 8.78 5.01 13.45
C ARG A 304 7.65 6.01 13.46
N ASP A 305 6.76 5.92 14.45
CA ASP A 305 5.58 6.77 14.58
C ASP A 305 5.96 8.27 14.61
N PRO A 306 7.00 8.69 15.36
CA PRO A 306 7.60 10.02 15.25
C PRO A 306 7.97 10.48 13.86
N ALA A 307 8.79 9.70 13.17
CA ALA A 307 9.26 10.05 11.83
C ALA A 307 8.06 10.10 10.88
N HIS A 308 7.16 9.13 10.95
CA HIS A 308 6.01 9.05 10.06
C HIS A 308 5.05 10.22 10.23
N LEU A 309 4.67 10.58 11.46
CA LEU A 309 3.76 11.71 11.71
C LEU A 309 4.37 13.05 11.25
N LEU A 310 5.65 13.30 11.56
CA LEU A 310 6.33 14.52 11.12
C LEU A 310 6.39 14.61 9.60
N LEU A 311 6.81 13.54 8.92
CA LEU A 311 6.86 13.52 7.46
C LEU A 311 5.46 13.63 6.83
N TYR A 312 4.43 13.16 7.52
CA TYR A 312 3.05 13.33 7.09
C TYR A 312 2.58 14.79 7.14
N ILE A 313 2.87 15.49 8.25
CA ILE A 313 2.62 16.94 8.38
C ILE A 313 3.33 17.70 7.25
N LEU A 314 4.61 17.37 7.01
CA LEU A 314 5.40 17.99 5.95
C LEU A 314 4.85 17.70 4.55
N ALA A 315 4.46 16.46 4.26
CA ALA A 315 3.88 16.10 2.98
C ALA A 315 2.57 16.86 2.68
N ARG A 316 1.82 17.26 3.71
CA ARG A 316 0.60 18.06 3.56
C ARG A 316 0.87 19.55 3.41
N ARG A 317 2.05 20.04 3.81
CA ARG A 317 2.39 21.47 3.88
C ARG A 317 3.71 21.83 3.22
N MET A 318 4.15 21.01 2.26
CA MET A 318 5.36 21.28 1.49
C MET A 318 5.20 22.55 0.63
N ASP A 319 3.97 22.85 0.22
CA ASP A 319 3.55 24.06 -0.48
C ASP A 319 3.73 25.35 0.35
N ALA A 320 3.71 25.24 1.68
CA ALA A 320 3.97 26.36 2.58
C ALA A 320 5.48 26.68 2.74
N LEU A 321 6.37 25.92 2.09
CA LEU A 321 7.82 26.08 2.18
C LEU A 321 8.42 26.51 0.84
N SER A 322 9.26 27.54 0.88
CA SER A 322 10.12 27.90 -0.26
C SER A 322 11.20 26.83 -0.49
N ALA A 323 11.75 26.74 -1.70
CA ALA A 323 12.84 25.80 -2.01
C ALA A 323 14.07 25.96 -1.08
N VAL A 324 14.37 27.19 -0.65
CA VAL A 324 15.45 27.46 0.32
C VAL A 324 15.10 26.87 1.70
N GLN A 325 13.85 27.02 2.15
CA GLN A 325 13.39 26.43 3.41
C GLN A 325 13.35 24.91 3.35
N GLN A 326 12.94 24.34 2.21
CA GLN A 326 12.98 22.89 1.98
C GLN A 326 14.40 22.33 2.07
N GLU A 327 15.41 23.06 1.56
CA GLU A 327 16.82 22.66 1.69
C GLU A 327 17.30 22.72 3.15
N VAL A 328 17.02 23.81 3.86
CA VAL A 328 17.37 23.96 5.28
C VAL A 328 16.68 22.89 6.13
N LEU A 329 15.45 22.52 5.77
CA LEU A 329 14.68 21.51 6.47
C LEU A 329 15.34 20.12 6.37
N LEU A 330 15.93 19.77 5.21
CA LEU A 330 16.68 18.52 5.09
C LEU A 330 17.81 18.45 6.13
N GLU A 331 18.62 19.51 6.23
CA GLU A 331 19.72 19.59 7.20
C GLU A 331 19.21 19.50 8.63
N TYR A 332 18.15 20.27 8.94
CA TYR A 332 17.57 20.32 10.28
C TYR A 332 16.96 18.99 10.72
N LEU A 333 16.29 18.26 9.83
CA LEU A 333 15.75 16.93 10.16
C LEU A 333 16.86 15.91 10.39
N ILE A 334 17.96 15.96 9.64
CA ILE A 334 19.05 14.98 9.76
C ILE A 334 19.92 15.24 10.99
N ALA A 335 20.23 16.50 11.26
CA ALA A 335 21.07 16.90 12.38
C ALA A 335 20.46 18.14 13.07
N PRO A 336 19.44 17.94 13.93
CA PRO A 336 18.77 19.05 14.62
C PRO A 336 19.72 19.95 15.41
N ASP A 337 20.75 19.34 16.01
CA ASP A 337 21.78 20.02 16.83
C ASP A 337 22.76 20.87 15.97
N GLU A 338 22.88 20.60 14.67
CA GLU A 338 23.81 21.28 13.75
C GLU A 338 23.08 22.25 12.79
N GLY A 339 21.75 22.15 12.71
CA GLY A 339 20.94 22.91 11.77
C GLY A 339 20.79 24.39 12.12
N HIS A 340 20.32 25.18 11.16
CA HIS A 340 20.08 26.62 11.31
C HIS A 340 18.56 26.91 11.37
N PRO A 341 17.87 26.69 12.51
CA PRO A 341 16.41 26.77 12.60
C PRO A 341 15.87 28.17 12.29
N GLY A 342 16.67 29.23 12.44
CA GLY A 342 16.26 30.61 12.18
C GLY A 342 15.86 30.92 10.73
N ARG A 343 16.08 29.99 9.79
CA ARG A 343 15.63 30.10 8.39
C ARG A 343 14.32 29.35 8.09
N LEU A 344 13.84 28.54 9.03
CA LEU A 344 12.58 27.81 8.90
C LEU A 344 11.41 28.63 9.46
N PRO A 345 10.17 28.37 9.00
CA PRO A 345 8.99 28.96 9.63
C PRO A 345 8.91 28.59 11.12
N GLY A 346 8.59 29.57 11.97
CA GLY A 346 8.55 29.38 13.42
C GLY A 346 7.60 28.27 13.87
N TRP A 347 6.48 28.09 13.17
CA TRP A 347 5.53 27.01 13.45
C TRP A 347 6.15 25.61 13.32
N LEU A 348 7.00 25.42 12.31
CA LEU A 348 7.63 24.13 12.03
C LEU A 348 8.74 23.85 13.04
N VAL A 349 9.52 24.88 13.39
CA VAL A 349 10.52 24.78 14.45
C VAL A 349 9.86 24.42 15.78
N GLU A 350 8.72 25.02 16.12
CA GLU A 350 8.00 24.71 17.37
C GLU A 350 7.48 23.27 17.38
N VAL A 351 6.86 22.78 16.30
CA VAL A 351 6.43 21.37 16.17
C VAL A 351 7.60 20.42 16.39
N ILE A 352 8.69 20.59 15.62
CA ILE A 352 9.86 19.71 15.72
C ILE A 352 10.48 19.78 17.12
N SER A 353 10.61 20.99 17.70
CA SER A 353 11.19 21.18 19.03
C SER A 353 10.33 20.60 20.15
N ARG A 354 9.01 20.60 20.02
CA ARG A 354 8.09 19.94 20.98
C ARG A 354 8.23 18.43 20.92
N MET A 355 8.27 17.88 19.71
CA MET A 355 8.51 16.46 19.47
C MET A 355 9.86 16.03 20.05
N ASP A 356 10.94 16.76 19.73
CA ASP A 356 12.29 16.48 20.25
C ASP A 356 12.37 16.55 21.77
N ARG A 357 11.68 17.51 22.41
CA ARG A 357 11.58 17.57 23.88
C ARG A 357 10.88 16.35 24.48
N ALA A 358 9.78 15.88 23.88
CA ALA A 358 9.10 14.67 24.33
C ALA A 358 10.03 13.45 24.27
N PHE A 359 10.82 13.30 23.20
CA PHE A 359 11.80 12.21 23.09
C PHE A 359 12.91 12.32 24.12
N LEU A 360 13.50 13.50 24.28
CA LEU A 360 14.60 13.72 25.22
C LEU A 360 14.14 13.48 26.67
N GLY A 361 12.93 13.92 27.03
CA GLY A 361 12.32 13.63 28.32
C GLY A 361 12.09 12.14 28.55
N TRP A 362 11.65 11.41 27.53
CA TRP A 362 11.46 9.95 27.63
C TRP A 362 12.76 9.18 27.84
N LEU A 363 13.86 9.66 27.24
CA LEU A 363 15.18 9.04 27.36
C LEU A 363 15.97 9.53 28.57
N GLU A 364 15.47 10.50 29.33
CA GLU A 364 16.19 11.06 30.48
C GLU A 364 16.57 9.97 31.49
N GLY A 365 17.84 9.96 31.92
CA GLY A 365 18.38 8.96 32.84
C GLY A 365 18.59 7.55 32.27
N SER A 366 18.19 7.26 31.02
CA SER A 366 18.34 5.93 30.41
C SER A 366 19.73 5.67 29.80
N GLY A 367 20.44 6.73 29.38
CA GLY A 367 21.68 6.63 28.63
C GLY A 367 21.52 6.18 27.16
N LEU A 368 20.28 6.08 26.65
CA LEU A 368 19.96 5.51 25.32
C LEU A 368 19.83 6.56 24.20
N GLN A 369 20.24 7.80 24.45
CA GLN A 369 20.25 8.87 23.43
C GLN A 369 21.11 8.52 22.19
N PRO A 370 22.28 7.84 22.30
CA PRO A 370 23.05 7.44 21.12
C PRO A 370 22.30 6.46 20.21
N GLU A 371 21.59 5.48 20.77
CA GLU A 371 20.74 4.54 20.04
C GLU A 371 19.61 5.28 19.32
N TRP A 372 18.91 6.17 20.04
CA TRP A 372 17.85 7.00 19.46
C TRP A 372 18.33 7.80 18.24
N ARG A 373 19.47 8.49 18.34
CA ARG A 373 20.03 9.28 17.23
C ARG A 373 20.29 8.43 15.99
N ARG A 374 20.79 7.21 16.16
CA ARG A 374 21.05 6.27 15.05
C ARG A 374 19.75 5.77 14.43
N GLU A 375 18.82 5.33 15.27
CA GLU A 375 17.55 4.75 14.83
C GLU A 375 16.65 5.79 14.18
N ARG A 376 16.64 7.04 14.68
CA ARG A 376 15.90 8.15 14.07
C ARG A 376 16.31 8.40 12.63
N LEU A 377 17.61 8.29 12.30
CA LEU A 377 18.08 8.41 10.91
C LEU A 377 17.58 7.28 10.02
N LEU A 378 17.57 6.04 10.53
CA LEU A 378 17.01 4.90 9.80
C LEU A 378 15.50 5.03 9.61
N SER A 379 14.77 5.47 10.63
CA SER A 379 13.32 5.67 10.56
C SER A 379 12.95 6.85 9.66
N LEU A 380 13.74 7.92 9.64
CA LEU A 380 13.62 8.99 8.64
C LEU A 380 13.84 8.45 7.23
N ALA A 381 14.85 7.61 7.00
CA ALA A 381 15.09 7.00 5.70
C ALA A 381 13.94 6.06 5.27
N GLY A 382 13.50 5.19 6.17
CA GLY A 382 12.39 4.25 5.95
C GLY A 382 11.06 4.96 5.67
N CYS A 383 10.68 5.92 6.52
CA CYS A 383 9.46 6.69 6.33
C CYS A 383 9.55 7.55 5.06
N ALA A 384 10.66 8.25 4.78
CA ALA A 384 10.79 9.03 3.56
C ALA A 384 10.63 8.17 2.29
N MET A 385 11.16 6.93 2.29
CA MET A 385 10.88 5.96 1.23
C MET A 385 9.40 5.61 1.12
N LEU A 386 8.67 5.40 2.23
CA LEU A 386 7.22 5.16 2.17
C LEU A 386 6.46 6.30 1.48
N PHE A 387 6.86 7.56 1.70
CA PHE A 387 6.23 8.72 1.07
C PHE A 387 6.47 8.79 -0.44
N LEU A 388 7.59 8.27 -0.97
CA LEU A 388 7.82 8.12 -2.42
C LEU A 388 6.81 7.18 -3.08
N GLY A 389 6.38 6.14 -2.38
CA GLY A 389 5.42 5.15 -2.88
C GLY A 389 3.97 5.51 -2.57
N ARG A 390 3.69 6.62 -1.88
CA ARG A 390 2.35 6.96 -1.39
C ARG A 390 1.61 7.80 -2.42
N LYS A 391 0.43 7.33 -2.84
CA LYS A 391 -0.44 8.03 -3.79
C LYS A 391 -0.92 9.40 -3.31
N SER A 392 -0.98 9.61 -1.99
CA SER A 392 -1.39 10.89 -1.39
C SER A 392 -0.26 11.91 -1.30
N THR A 393 0.98 11.51 -1.59
CA THR A 393 2.12 12.43 -1.64
C THR A 393 2.12 13.07 -3.01
N ASN A 394 2.26 14.40 -3.07
CA ASN A 394 2.38 15.12 -4.32
C ASN A 394 3.66 14.67 -5.05
N SER A 395 3.52 14.28 -6.32
CA SER A 395 4.65 13.84 -7.14
C SER A 395 5.78 14.88 -7.26
N ALA A 396 5.45 16.17 -7.16
CA ALA A 396 6.42 17.26 -7.15
C ALA A 396 7.37 17.21 -5.93
N ASP A 397 6.95 16.57 -4.84
CA ASP A 397 7.72 16.45 -3.60
C ASP A 397 8.58 15.18 -3.58
N TYR A 398 8.42 14.25 -4.54
CA TYR A 398 9.17 12.99 -4.59
C TYR A 398 10.70 13.22 -4.60
N PRO A 399 11.26 14.18 -5.38
CA PRO A 399 12.69 14.46 -5.31
C PRO A 399 13.14 14.85 -3.91
N TRP A 400 12.33 15.61 -3.15
CA TRP A 400 12.68 16.02 -1.79
C TRP A 400 12.70 14.81 -0.84
N PHE A 401 11.71 13.92 -0.90
CA PHE A 401 11.69 12.70 -0.08
C PHE A 401 12.82 11.73 -0.41
N LEU A 402 13.21 11.61 -1.69
CA LEU A 402 14.34 10.77 -2.10
C LEU A 402 15.65 11.32 -1.54
N ARG A 403 15.83 12.66 -1.60
CA ARG A 403 16.98 13.34 -1.00
C ARG A 403 17.03 13.16 0.51
N LEU A 404 15.89 13.29 1.21
CA LEU A 404 15.82 13.03 2.65
C LEU A 404 16.22 11.59 2.97
N ALA A 405 15.68 10.60 2.25
CA ALA A 405 15.99 9.20 2.47
C ALA A 405 17.48 8.91 2.27
N ALA A 406 18.06 9.38 1.16
CA ALA A 406 19.47 9.17 0.84
C ALA A 406 20.40 9.91 1.80
N ARG A 407 20.10 11.15 2.19
CA ARG A 407 20.94 11.90 3.14
C ARG A 407 20.87 11.33 4.56
N ALA A 408 19.70 10.88 5.01
CA ALA A 408 19.56 10.22 6.31
C ALA A 408 20.33 8.88 6.34
N ALA A 409 20.23 8.09 5.27
CA ALA A 409 21.02 6.88 5.09
C ALA A 409 22.53 7.16 5.08
N ASP A 410 22.97 8.15 4.32
CA ASP A 410 24.38 8.54 4.21
C ASP A 410 24.95 9.03 5.56
N ARG A 411 24.19 9.85 6.29
CA ARG A 411 24.56 10.29 7.65
C ARG A 411 24.66 9.11 8.62
N PHE A 412 23.72 8.17 8.57
CA PHE A 412 23.75 6.96 9.41
C PHE A 412 24.97 6.09 9.12
N VAL A 413 25.32 5.94 7.84
CA VAL A 413 26.51 5.18 7.43
C VAL A 413 27.79 5.87 7.92
N GLY A 414 27.83 7.21 7.89
CA GLY A 414 28.99 8.00 8.28
C GLY A 414 29.15 8.29 9.78
N MET A 415 28.26 7.82 10.68
CA MET A 415 28.43 8.16 12.11
C MET A 415 29.69 7.51 12.73
N PRO A 416 30.36 8.18 13.66
CA PRO A 416 31.52 7.62 14.36
C PRO A 416 31.20 6.37 15.18
N GLY A 417 32.16 5.46 15.30
CA GLY A 417 32.02 4.23 16.08
C GLY A 417 31.24 3.12 15.37
N LEU A 418 30.96 3.31 14.08
CA LEU A 418 30.35 2.31 13.21
C LEU A 418 31.43 1.71 12.31
N PRO A 419 31.45 0.37 12.10
CA PRO A 419 32.36 -0.23 11.15
C PRO A 419 32.09 0.33 9.75
N ALA A 420 33.16 0.49 8.97
CA ALA A 420 33.05 0.94 7.59
C ALA A 420 32.12 0.00 6.79
N PRO A 421 31.37 0.51 5.81
CA PRO A 421 30.69 -0.34 4.84
C PRO A 421 31.68 -1.34 4.25
N ASP A 422 31.30 -2.61 4.24
CA ASP A 422 32.08 -3.68 3.65
C ASP A 422 31.23 -4.30 2.55
N ALA A 423 31.34 -3.71 1.36
CA ALA A 423 30.61 -4.15 0.19
C ALA A 423 31.01 -5.57 -0.27
N GLU A 424 32.21 -6.04 0.11
CA GLU A 424 32.66 -7.41 -0.16
C GLU A 424 32.00 -8.43 0.80
N SER A 425 31.61 -7.98 2.00
CA SER A 425 30.82 -8.78 2.95
C SER A 425 29.32 -8.81 2.69
N ALA A 426 28.83 -7.88 1.88
CA ALA A 426 27.45 -7.92 1.42
C ALA A 426 27.24 -9.22 0.67
N PRO A 427 26.21 -10.04 1.00
CA PRO A 427 25.80 -11.04 0.04
C PRO A 427 25.53 -10.24 -1.23
N PRO A 428 26.12 -10.63 -2.38
CA PRO A 428 25.81 -9.94 -3.61
C PRO A 428 24.29 -9.86 -3.67
N VAL A 429 23.72 -8.67 -3.87
CA VAL A 429 22.31 -8.59 -4.25
C VAL A 429 22.27 -9.42 -5.51
N ALA A 430 21.84 -10.66 -5.38
CA ALA A 430 22.01 -11.66 -6.40
C ALA A 430 20.95 -11.35 -7.45
N VAL A 431 21.24 -10.33 -8.25
CA VAL A 431 20.77 -10.24 -9.62
C VAL A 431 21.61 -11.23 -10.41
N SER A 432 21.67 -12.50 -9.98
CA SER A 432 21.98 -13.57 -10.92
C SER A 432 20.90 -13.43 -11.97
N PRO A 433 21.14 -13.13 -13.25
CA PRO A 433 20.07 -13.01 -14.24
C PRO A 433 19.14 -14.24 -14.16
N PRO A 434 17.86 -14.14 -14.55
CA PRO A 434 17.01 -15.33 -14.64
C PRO A 434 17.79 -16.42 -15.38
N ALA A 435 17.81 -17.63 -14.83
CA ALA A 435 18.63 -18.71 -15.37
C ALA A 435 17.99 -19.26 -16.66
N TRP A 436 18.02 -18.45 -17.73
CA TRP A 436 17.50 -18.80 -19.03
C TRP A 436 18.28 -19.99 -19.58
N ARG A 437 17.56 -21.05 -19.94
CA ARG A 437 18.13 -22.16 -20.67
C ARG A 437 17.71 -22.05 -22.13
N THR A 438 18.66 -21.73 -23.00
CA THR A 438 18.45 -21.72 -24.45
C THR A 438 18.08 -23.12 -24.94
N LEU A 439 17.11 -23.18 -25.83
CA LEU A 439 16.69 -24.38 -26.54
C LEU A 439 17.42 -24.46 -27.88
N PRO A 440 17.66 -25.69 -28.40
CA PRO A 440 18.24 -25.86 -29.73
C PRO A 440 17.31 -25.34 -30.84
N GLU A 441 15.99 -25.43 -30.62
CA GLU A 441 14.96 -24.92 -31.52
C GLU A 441 13.87 -24.22 -30.70
N PRO A 442 13.29 -23.10 -31.19
CA PRO A 442 12.19 -22.44 -30.51
C PRO A 442 10.95 -23.34 -30.40
N LEU A 443 10.24 -23.25 -29.28
CA LEU A 443 8.96 -23.94 -29.12
C LEU A 443 7.90 -23.33 -30.05
N PRO A 444 6.96 -24.14 -30.58
CA PRO A 444 5.86 -23.63 -31.40
C PRO A 444 4.94 -22.74 -30.57
N VAL A 445 4.57 -21.58 -31.15
CA VAL A 445 3.72 -20.56 -30.51
C VAL A 445 2.51 -20.29 -31.39
N ALA A 446 1.31 -20.40 -30.82
CA ALA A 446 0.09 -19.85 -31.40
C ALA A 446 -0.06 -18.37 -31.00
N TRP A 447 -0.10 -17.47 -31.97
CA TRP A 447 -0.17 -16.02 -31.72
C TRP A 447 -1.62 -15.55 -31.63
N ILE A 448 -1.90 -14.36 -31.08
CA ILE A 448 -3.28 -13.86 -30.92
C ILE A 448 -4.17 -14.04 -32.16
N PRO A 449 -3.73 -13.73 -33.39
CA PRO A 449 -4.56 -13.90 -34.58
C PRO A 449 -5.04 -15.34 -34.81
N ASP A 450 -4.32 -16.33 -34.27
CA ASP A 450 -4.66 -17.75 -34.32
C ASP A 450 -5.53 -18.18 -33.13
N LEU A 451 -5.55 -17.40 -32.04
CA LEU A 451 -6.22 -17.73 -30.78
C LEU A 451 -7.62 -17.13 -30.67
N VAL A 452 -7.80 -15.89 -31.13
CA VAL A 452 -9.06 -15.15 -31.01
C VAL A 452 -9.37 -14.41 -32.30
N ARG A 453 -10.66 -14.12 -32.54
CA ARG A 453 -11.07 -13.44 -33.78
C ARG A 453 -10.43 -12.04 -33.86
N PRO A 454 -9.95 -11.59 -35.03
CA PRO A 454 -9.22 -10.32 -35.16
C PRO A 454 -9.96 -9.06 -34.67
N ARG A 455 -11.30 -9.10 -34.60
CA ARG A 455 -12.12 -7.95 -34.14
C ARG A 455 -12.18 -7.79 -32.62
N THR A 456 -11.70 -8.77 -31.84
CA THR A 456 -11.78 -8.76 -30.38
C THR A 456 -10.48 -8.34 -29.70
N ALA A 457 -9.36 -8.24 -30.42
CA ALA A 457 -8.08 -7.77 -29.88
C ALA A 457 -7.96 -6.24 -29.97
N ALA A 458 -7.28 -5.62 -29.00
CA ALA A 458 -6.86 -4.22 -29.12
C ALA A 458 -6.08 -4.01 -30.43
N ARG A 459 -6.32 -2.88 -31.13
CA ARG A 459 -5.79 -2.62 -32.48
C ARG A 459 -4.26 -2.73 -32.57
N THR A 460 -3.57 -2.35 -31.50
CA THR A 460 -2.15 -2.65 -31.27
C THR A 460 -2.01 -3.22 -29.87
N ALA A 461 -1.45 -4.43 -29.73
CA ALA A 461 -1.36 -5.12 -28.45
C ALA A 461 0.02 -5.71 -28.23
N VAL A 462 0.49 -5.65 -26.98
CA VAL A 462 1.61 -6.48 -26.52
C VAL A 462 1.05 -7.82 -26.03
N GLU A 463 1.67 -8.90 -26.49
CA GLU A 463 1.25 -10.28 -26.23
C GLU A 463 2.38 -11.09 -25.62
N LEU A 464 2.09 -11.83 -24.55
CA LEU A 464 3.04 -12.68 -23.83
C LEU A 464 2.51 -14.13 -23.81
N HIS A 465 3.38 -15.08 -24.14
CA HIS A 465 3.04 -16.50 -24.21
C HIS A 465 3.98 -17.33 -23.35
N LEU A 466 3.40 -18.20 -22.50
CA LEU A 466 4.10 -19.23 -21.75
C LEU A 466 3.80 -20.61 -22.36
N ILE A 467 4.81 -21.24 -22.94
CA ILE A 467 4.71 -22.54 -23.60
C ILE A 467 5.27 -23.60 -22.64
N PRO A 468 4.48 -24.59 -22.19
CA PRO A 468 4.94 -25.57 -21.20
C PRO A 468 6.15 -26.36 -21.69
N HIS A 469 7.16 -26.49 -20.81
CA HIS A 469 8.35 -27.28 -21.06
C HIS A 469 8.78 -28.06 -19.79
N PRO A 470 8.80 -29.40 -19.82
CA PRO A 470 8.41 -30.27 -20.94
C PRO A 470 6.90 -30.13 -21.28
N PRO A 471 6.48 -30.58 -22.48
CA PRO A 471 5.07 -30.58 -22.87
C PRO A 471 4.20 -31.31 -21.85
N VAL A 472 3.00 -30.80 -21.60
CA VAL A 472 2.01 -31.41 -20.70
C VAL A 472 0.99 -32.21 -21.50
N ASP A 473 0.45 -33.26 -20.89
CA ASP A 473 -0.63 -34.05 -21.49
C ASP A 473 -1.89 -33.19 -21.69
N ALA A 474 -2.64 -33.51 -22.74
CA ALA A 474 -3.87 -32.79 -23.06
C ALA A 474 -4.89 -32.95 -21.92
N PRO A 475 -5.39 -31.85 -21.33
CA PRO A 475 -6.34 -31.92 -20.23
C PRO A 475 -7.71 -32.43 -20.70
N GLY A 476 -8.39 -33.20 -19.85
CA GLY A 476 -9.72 -33.76 -20.12
C GLY A 476 -10.83 -32.69 -20.14
N VAL A 477 -12.00 -33.06 -20.69
CA VAL A 477 -13.16 -32.16 -20.86
C VAL A 477 -13.56 -31.37 -19.60
N PRO A 478 -13.63 -31.95 -18.38
CA PRO A 478 -14.02 -31.22 -17.18
C PRO A 478 -13.08 -30.05 -16.81
N TRP A 479 -11.81 -30.15 -17.22
CA TRP A 479 -10.84 -29.09 -16.98
C TRP A 479 -11.15 -27.84 -17.81
N TRP A 480 -11.65 -28.00 -19.05
CA TRP A 480 -12.01 -26.89 -19.93
C TRP A 480 -13.23 -26.10 -19.43
N GLU A 481 -14.16 -26.76 -18.75
CA GLU A 481 -15.30 -26.07 -18.13
C GLU A 481 -14.85 -25.22 -16.93
N ALA A 482 -14.00 -25.78 -16.06
CA ALA A 482 -13.44 -25.05 -14.92
C ALA A 482 -12.50 -23.90 -15.36
N LEU A 483 -11.83 -24.05 -16.50
CA LEU A 483 -10.96 -23.02 -17.05
C LEU A 483 -11.71 -21.71 -17.34
N LYS A 484 -12.97 -21.80 -17.77
CA LYS A 484 -13.79 -20.65 -18.14
C LYS A 484 -13.87 -19.62 -17.00
N GLU A 485 -14.30 -20.04 -15.81
CA GLU A 485 -14.34 -19.17 -14.63
C GLU A 485 -12.94 -18.77 -14.17
N GLY A 486 -11.99 -19.71 -14.27
CA GLY A 486 -10.60 -19.52 -13.90
C GLY A 486 -9.86 -18.42 -14.68
N LEU A 487 -10.15 -18.24 -15.97
CA LEU A 487 -9.53 -17.21 -16.81
C LEU A 487 -9.99 -15.80 -16.41
N VAL A 488 -11.27 -15.61 -16.12
CA VAL A 488 -11.80 -14.32 -15.66
C VAL A 488 -11.23 -13.97 -14.30
N ALA A 489 -11.23 -14.93 -13.37
CA ALA A 489 -10.66 -14.74 -12.03
C ALA A 489 -9.16 -14.38 -12.10
N ALA A 490 -8.36 -15.15 -12.86
CA ALA A 490 -6.94 -14.87 -13.04
C ALA A 490 -6.68 -13.49 -13.66
N GLY A 491 -7.52 -13.06 -14.61
CA GLY A 491 -7.44 -11.74 -15.22
C GLY A 491 -7.77 -10.61 -14.24
N ARG A 492 -8.82 -10.75 -13.42
CA ARG A 492 -9.20 -9.74 -12.41
C ARG A 492 -8.19 -9.62 -11.27
N GLU A 493 -7.73 -10.75 -10.73
CA GLU A 493 -6.71 -10.78 -9.69
C GLU A 493 -5.39 -10.12 -10.15
N ALA A 494 -5.00 -10.34 -11.40
CA ALA A 494 -3.82 -9.72 -12.00
C ALA A 494 -4.08 -8.29 -12.51
N ARG A 495 -5.30 -7.76 -12.34
CA ARG A 495 -5.75 -6.44 -12.84
C ARG A 495 -5.57 -6.25 -14.34
N LEU A 496 -5.71 -7.34 -15.09
CA LEU A 496 -5.82 -7.33 -16.55
C LEU A 496 -7.24 -6.94 -16.98
N PHE A 497 -8.24 -7.35 -16.19
CA PHE A 497 -9.63 -6.89 -16.30
C PHE A 497 -9.98 -6.05 -15.07
N THR A 498 -10.83 -5.03 -15.24
CA THR A 498 -11.44 -4.37 -14.08
C THR A 498 -12.63 -5.19 -13.54
N GLU A 499 -13.06 -4.93 -12.30
CA GLU A 499 -14.20 -5.65 -11.70
C GLU A 499 -15.49 -5.44 -12.49
N ASP A 500 -15.67 -4.22 -13.02
CA ASP A 500 -16.86 -3.81 -13.77
C ASP A 500 -16.73 -4.05 -15.28
N GLU A 501 -15.57 -4.54 -15.75
CA GLU A 501 -15.34 -4.80 -17.16
C GLU A 501 -16.16 -6.00 -17.64
N GLU A 502 -16.91 -5.80 -18.72
CA GLU A 502 -17.58 -6.89 -19.44
C GLU A 502 -16.51 -7.80 -20.08
N VAL A 503 -16.45 -9.06 -19.64
CA VAL A 503 -15.54 -10.06 -20.21
C VAL A 503 -16.34 -11.07 -21.04
N ARG A 504 -16.01 -11.16 -22.32
CA ARG A 504 -16.62 -12.08 -23.29
C ARG A 504 -15.84 -13.38 -23.36
N GLN A 505 -16.57 -14.49 -23.47
CA GLN A 505 -16.01 -15.84 -23.56
C GLN A 505 -16.77 -16.64 -24.63
N GLU A 506 -16.52 -16.32 -25.90
CA GLU A 506 -17.07 -17.06 -27.03
C GLU A 506 -16.43 -18.45 -27.17
N ASP A 507 -15.16 -18.59 -26.74
CA ASP A 507 -14.43 -19.85 -26.64
C ASP A 507 -14.16 -20.14 -25.14
N PRO A 508 -14.48 -21.33 -24.61
CA PRO A 508 -14.13 -21.69 -23.22
C PRO A 508 -12.63 -21.59 -22.92
N ALA A 509 -11.79 -21.63 -23.94
CA ALA A 509 -10.35 -21.49 -23.86
C ALA A 509 -9.86 -20.04 -23.86
N ALA A 510 -10.74 -19.03 -24.00
CA ALA A 510 -10.36 -17.62 -24.07
C ALA A 510 -11.32 -16.69 -23.30
N ALA A 511 -10.75 -15.65 -22.70
CA ALA A 511 -11.49 -14.58 -22.04
C ALA A 511 -10.99 -13.23 -22.56
N VAL A 512 -11.91 -12.39 -23.06
CA VAL A 512 -11.56 -11.12 -23.70
C VAL A 512 -12.40 -9.99 -23.09
N GLY A 513 -11.75 -9.03 -22.46
CA GLY A 513 -12.38 -7.86 -21.86
C GLY A 513 -12.81 -6.84 -22.92
N SER A 514 -13.77 -5.98 -22.58
CA SER A 514 -14.21 -4.89 -23.46
C SER A 514 -13.11 -3.85 -23.77
N SER A 515 -12.04 -3.81 -22.96
CA SER A 515 -10.81 -3.04 -23.23
C SER A 515 -9.97 -3.62 -24.38
N GLY A 516 -10.26 -4.84 -24.83
CA GLY A 516 -9.47 -5.58 -25.81
C GLY A 516 -8.30 -6.36 -25.22
N ALA A 517 -8.09 -6.30 -23.89
CA ALA A 517 -7.18 -7.19 -23.18
C ALA A 517 -7.76 -8.61 -23.09
N GLY A 518 -6.92 -9.63 -22.91
CA GLY A 518 -7.44 -10.98 -22.80
C GLY A 518 -6.43 -12.05 -22.39
N LEU A 519 -6.97 -13.24 -22.16
CA LEU A 519 -6.27 -14.47 -21.79
C LEU A 519 -6.76 -15.62 -22.66
N ALA A 520 -5.87 -16.55 -23.00
CA ALA A 520 -6.23 -17.78 -23.70
C ALA A 520 -5.34 -18.96 -23.30
N VAL A 521 -5.86 -20.18 -23.38
CA VAL A 521 -5.09 -21.42 -23.20
C VAL A 521 -5.33 -22.39 -24.34
N THR A 522 -4.28 -22.88 -24.98
CA THR A 522 -4.42 -23.85 -26.07
C THR A 522 -4.45 -25.29 -25.56
N ARG A 523 -4.81 -26.23 -26.44
CA ARG A 523 -4.75 -27.67 -26.13
C ARG A 523 -3.34 -28.18 -25.82
N SER A 524 -2.29 -27.50 -26.27
CA SER A 524 -0.90 -27.84 -25.91
C SER A 524 -0.51 -27.32 -24.52
N GLY A 525 -1.42 -26.62 -23.83
CA GLY A 525 -1.16 -26.00 -22.54
C GLY A 525 -0.45 -24.65 -22.64
N GLN A 526 -0.24 -24.10 -23.85
CA GLN A 526 0.27 -22.73 -24.02
C GLN A 526 -0.71 -21.75 -23.39
N ARG A 527 -0.20 -20.84 -22.57
CA ARG A 527 -0.97 -19.78 -21.91
C ARG A 527 -0.58 -18.45 -22.54
N SER A 528 -1.57 -17.68 -22.96
CA SER A 528 -1.35 -16.41 -23.69
C SER A 528 -2.13 -15.30 -23.03
N ALA A 529 -1.51 -14.12 -22.89
CA ALA A 529 -2.12 -12.94 -22.31
C ALA A 529 -1.74 -11.71 -23.14
N TRP A 530 -2.65 -10.75 -23.24
CA TRP A 530 -2.38 -9.54 -24.00
C TRP A 530 -3.11 -8.31 -23.48
N THR A 531 -2.57 -7.15 -23.81
CA THR A 531 -3.16 -5.85 -23.47
C THR A 531 -2.78 -4.81 -24.52
N GLY A 532 -3.63 -3.79 -24.71
CA GLY A 532 -3.36 -2.71 -25.65
C GLY A 532 -2.16 -1.86 -25.23
N LEU A 533 -1.42 -1.34 -26.19
CA LEU A 533 -0.34 -0.37 -25.94
C LEU A 533 -0.91 1.06 -25.76
N PRO A 534 -0.20 1.98 -25.09
CA PRO A 534 -0.53 3.40 -25.15
C PRO A 534 -0.42 3.92 -26.59
N HIS A 535 -1.22 4.92 -26.95
CA HIS A 535 -1.24 5.50 -28.29
C HIS A 535 -1.25 7.03 -28.21
N ASP A 536 -0.63 7.67 -29.19
CA ASP A 536 -0.78 9.10 -29.51
C ASP A 536 -1.48 9.27 -30.88
N ASP A 537 -1.50 10.50 -31.39
CA ASP A 537 -2.06 10.82 -32.71
C ASP A 537 -1.31 10.12 -33.87
N SER A 538 -0.09 9.64 -33.65
CA SER A 538 0.80 9.04 -34.66
C SER A 538 0.81 7.51 -34.63
N GLY A 539 0.42 6.88 -33.52
CA GLY A 539 0.35 5.43 -33.42
C GLY A 539 0.55 4.90 -32.00
N ALA A 540 0.88 3.62 -31.88
CA ALA A 540 1.18 3.01 -30.60
C ALA A 540 2.61 3.32 -30.16
N ILE A 541 2.83 3.44 -28.84
CA ILE A 541 4.12 3.80 -28.26
C ILE A 541 4.68 2.61 -27.46
N LEU A 542 5.93 2.25 -27.73
CA LEU A 542 6.77 1.36 -26.94
C LEU A 542 7.54 2.21 -25.92
N ASP A 543 6.90 2.43 -24.78
CA ASP A 543 7.52 3.00 -23.60
C ASP A 543 8.12 1.85 -22.77
N ARG A 544 9.42 1.96 -22.45
CA ARG A 544 10.16 0.92 -21.73
C ARG A 544 9.54 0.59 -20.37
N ASP A 545 9.17 1.61 -19.60
CA ASP A 545 8.73 1.43 -18.22
C ASP A 545 7.26 1.01 -18.16
N ASP A 546 6.42 1.53 -19.07
CA ASP A 546 5.05 1.04 -19.27
C ASP A 546 5.05 -0.43 -19.73
N LEU A 547 5.91 -0.81 -20.67
CA LEU A 547 6.07 -2.19 -21.12
C LEU A 547 6.46 -3.11 -19.96
N ALA A 548 7.41 -2.72 -19.11
CA ALA A 548 7.83 -3.55 -17.97
C ALA A 548 6.66 -3.83 -17.01
N ILE A 549 5.86 -2.80 -16.70
CA ILE A 549 4.66 -2.92 -15.86
C ILE A 549 3.63 -3.84 -16.51
N ARG A 550 3.38 -3.68 -17.82
CA ARG A 550 2.41 -4.51 -18.55
C ARG A 550 2.87 -5.97 -18.61
N LEU A 551 4.11 -6.23 -18.99
CA LEU A 551 4.66 -7.58 -19.07
C LEU A 551 4.63 -8.28 -17.71
N ARG A 552 4.91 -7.55 -16.62
CA ARG A 552 4.77 -8.10 -15.27
C ARG A 552 3.33 -8.53 -14.98
N ARG A 553 2.33 -7.70 -15.31
CA ARG A 553 0.91 -8.03 -15.12
C ARG A 553 0.47 -9.21 -15.99
N LEU A 554 0.90 -9.26 -17.26
CA LEU A 554 0.62 -10.38 -18.15
C LEU A 554 1.22 -11.67 -17.59
N LEU A 555 2.48 -11.65 -17.15
CA LEU A 555 3.14 -12.81 -16.54
C LEU A 555 2.40 -13.27 -15.27
N ASP A 556 1.99 -12.33 -14.43
CA ASP A 556 1.20 -12.60 -13.22
C ASP A 556 -0.14 -13.27 -13.53
N ALA A 557 -0.84 -12.81 -14.55
CA ALA A 557 -2.09 -13.41 -15.00
C ALA A 557 -1.86 -14.85 -15.49
N LEU A 558 -0.84 -15.07 -16.33
CA LEU A 558 -0.51 -16.37 -16.92
C LEU A 558 -0.13 -17.44 -15.88
N LEU A 559 0.56 -17.04 -14.82
CA LEU A 559 0.96 -17.94 -13.74
C LEU A 559 -0.22 -18.35 -12.83
N ARG A 560 -1.29 -17.53 -12.79
CA ARG A 560 -2.53 -17.77 -12.02
C ARG A 560 -3.56 -18.62 -12.75
N VAL A 561 -3.45 -18.75 -14.08
CA VAL A 561 -4.36 -19.61 -14.86
C VAL A 561 -4.36 -21.04 -14.30
N PRO A 562 -5.53 -21.60 -13.95
CA PRO A 562 -5.65 -22.92 -13.35
C PRO A 562 -5.40 -24.02 -14.40
N ALA A 563 -4.13 -24.37 -14.57
CA ALA A 563 -3.67 -25.35 -15.54
C ALA A 563 -2.57 -26.25 -14.93
N PRO A 564 -2.38 -27.49 -15.45
CA PRO A 564 -1.27 -28.34 -15.06
C PRO A 564 0.04 -27.56 -15.03
N ALA A 565 0.85 -27.81 -13.99
CA ALA A 565 2.04 -27.05 -13.68
C ALA A 565 3.28 -27.72 -14.30
N PRO A 566 3.76 -27.28 -15.47
CA PRO A 566 5.02 -27.76 -16.00
C PRO A 566 6.18 -27.29 -15.10
N GLU A 567 7.33 -27.96 -15.24
CA GLU A 567 8.57 -27.60 -14.53
C GLU A 567 9.07 -26.20 -14.96
N GLY A 568 8.89 -25.86 -16.24
CA GLY A 568 9.23 -24.56 -16.80
C GLY A 568 8.38 -24.17 -17.98
N PHE A 569 8.67 -22.98 -18.52
CA PHE A 569 8.00 -22.43 -19.68
C PHE A 569 9.02 -21.85 -20.65
N GLY A 570 8.87 -22.16 -21.94
CA GLY A 570 9.39 -21.30 -23.00
C GLY A 570 8.57 -20.02 -23.06
N ILE A 571 9.23 -18.89 -23.33
CA ILE A 571 8.58 -17.58 -23.30
C ILE A 571 8.69 -16.94 -24.67
N ALA A 572 7.55 -16.63 -25.28
CA ALA A 572 7.48 -15.80 -26.48
C ALA A 572 6.77 -14.49 -26.17
N LEU A 573 7.17 -13.44 -26.88
CA LEU A 573 6.65 -12.10 -26.71
C LEU A 573 6.45 -11.46 -28.08
N GLY A 574 5.35 -10.75 -28.26
CA GLY A 574 5.09 -10.05 -29.51
C GLY A 574 4.42 -8.70 -29.34
N VAL A 575 4.46 -7.92 -30.42
CA VAL A 575 3.61 -6.75 -30.62
C VAL A 575 2.83 -6.96 -31.90
N GLU A 576 1.52 -7.19 -31.76
CA GLU A 576 0.59 -7.20 -32.88
C GLU A 576 0.24 -5.75 -33.22
N THR A 577 0.50 -5.36 -34.46
CA THR A 577 0.38 -3.96 -34.89
C THR A 577 -0.99 -3.66 -35.49
N GLY A 578 -1.73 -4.67 -35.96
CA GLY A 578 -2.99 -4.45 -36.67
C GLY A 578 -2.83 -3.55 -37.91
N GLY A 579 -1.60 -3.42 -38.44
CA GLY A 579 -1.25 -2.50 -39.52
C GLY A 579 -1.00 -1.04 -39.10
N LEU A 580 -1.06 -0.71 -37.80
CA LEU A 580 -0.72 0.60 -37.28
C LEU A 580 0.79 0.78 -37.09
N VAL A 581 1.20 2.04 -37.07
CA VAL A 581 2.58 2.44 -36.77
C VAL A 581 2.84 2.29 -35.28
N VAL A 582 3.97 1.66 -34.95
CA VAL A 582 4.52 1.59 -33.60
C VAL A 582 5.80 2.42 -33.53
N SER A 583 5.90 3.29 -32.52
CA SER A 583 7.07 4.12 -32.22
C SER A 583 7.70 3.72 -30.88
N GLU A 584 8.95 4.13 -30.64
CA GLU A 584 9.62 3.98 -29.33
C GLU A 584 9.78 5.37 -28.70
N GLY A 585 9.36 5.53 -27.44
CA GLY A 585 9.40 6.80 -26.72
C GLY A 585 8.63 6.77 -25.40
N PRO A 586 8.76 7.79 -24.54
CA PRO A 586 7.98 7.91 -23.32
C PRO A 586 6.51 8.20 -23.64
N ALA A 587 5.58 7.49 -23.02
CA ALA A 587 4.14 7.60 -23.26
C ALA A 587 3.51 8.91 -22.73
N HIS A 588 4.26 9.67 -21.93
CA HIS A 588 3.78 10.87 -21.23
C HIS A 588 4.31 12.20 -21.78
N ASP A 589 5.19 12.19 -22.80
CA ASP A 589 5.69 13.43 -23.39
C ASP A 589 4.79 13.93 -24.54
N ALA A 590 4.68 15.25 -24.67
CA ALA A 590 3.92 15.96 -25.71
C ALA A 590 4.40 15.61 -27.14
N PRO A 591 3.59 15.82 -28.20
CA PRO A 591 3.85 15.24 -29.51
C PRO A 591 5.24 15.61 -30.06
N HIS A 592 6.00 14.57 -30.39
CA HIS A 592 7.40 14.65 -30.81
C HIS A 592 7.56 15.38 -32.15
N GLU A 593 7.84 16.69 -32.15
CA GLU A 593 8.32 17.38 -33.36
C GLU A 593 9.83 17.21 -33.61
N THR A 594 10.62 16.64 -32.68
CA THR A 594 12.09 16.73 -32.74
C THR A 594 12.89 15.44 -32.53
N VAL A 595 12.26 14.31 -32.21
CA VAL A 595 12.97 13.02 -32.09
C VAL A 595 12.63 12.16 -33.31
N ARG A 596 13.67 11.66 -34.03
CA ARG A 596 13.49 10.70 -35.13
C ARG A 596 12.97 9.37 -34.56
N SER A 597 11.68 9.29 -34.28
CA SER A 597 11.04 8.08 -33.78
C SER A 597 11.18 6.95 -34.81
N ARG A 598 11.67 5.80 -34.36
CA ARG A 598 11.75 4.60 -35.19
C ARG A 598 10.33 4.07 -35.36
N ILE A 599 9.94 3.77 -36.59
CA ILE A 599 8.58 3.35 -36.93
C ILE A 599 8.63 1.94 -37.54
N SER A 600 7.79 1.03 -37.05
CA SER A 600 7.49 -0.25 -37.70
C SER A 600 5.99 -0.44 -37.83
N ALA A 601 5.55 -1.09 -38.91
CA ALA A 601 4.19 -1.57 -39.10
C ALA A 601 4.13 -3.11 -39.14
N ALA A 602 5.28 -3.79 -39.15
CA ALA A 602 5.35 -5.25 -39.14
C ALA A 602 5.25 -5.79 -37.69
N PRO A 603 4.60 -6.95 -37.48
CA PRO A 603 4.57 -7.60 -36.17
C PRO A 603 5.99 -7.85 -35.65
N LEU A 604 6.21 -7.49 -34.40
CA LEU A 604 7.47 -7.76 -33.70
C LEU A 604 7.31 -9.06 -32.91
N ARG A 605 8.22 -10.02 -33.08
CA ARG A 605 8.12 -11.32 -32.41
C ARG A 605 9.47 -11.77 -31.85
N LEU A 606 9.49 -12.03 -30.55
CA LEU A 606 10.53 -12.79 -29.86
C LEU A 606 10.08 -14.26 -29.80
N PRO A 607 10.85 -15.20 -30.38
CA PRO A 607 10.48 -16.61 -30.36
C PRO A 607 10.69 -17.22 -28.96
N ALA A 608 10.01 -18.35 -28.69
CA ALA A 608 10.18 -19.13 -27.46
C ALA A 608 11.45 -20.00 -27.51
N ASP A 609 12.62 -19.36 -27.69
CA ASP A 609 13.93 -20.01 -27.82
C ASP A 609 14.63 -20.30 -26.50
N SER A 610 14.03 -19.88 -25.38
CA SER A 610 14.61 -19.96 -24.05
C SER A 610 13.55 -20.36 -23.03
N VAL A 611 13.93 -21.20 -22.07
CA VAL A 611 13.05 -21.71 -21.00
C VAL A 611 13.47 -21.17 -19.65
N LEU A 612 12.49 -20.84 -18.82
CA LEU A 612 12.67 -20.56 -17.39
C LEU A 612 11.85 -21.52 -16.54
N ALA A 613 12.41 -21.89 -15.40
CA ALA A 613 11.69 -22.69 -14.41
C ALA A 613 10.50 -21.90 -13.85
N ARG A 614 9.39 -22.58 -13.54
CA ARG A 614 8.17 -21.94 -13.04
C ARG A 614 8.41 -21.15 -11.75
N HIS A 615 9.24 -21.67 -10.85
CA HIS A 615 9.55 -21.00 -9.58
C HIS A 615 10.37 -19.73 -9.79
N GLU A 616 11.23 -19.68 -10.81
CA GLU A 616 11.97 -18.45 -11.18
C GLU A 616 10.99 -17.39 -11.72
N LEU A 617 10.03 -17.78 -12.56
CA LEU A 617 9.00 -16.85 -13.06
C LEU A 617 8.14 -16.26 -11.94
N ALA A 618 7.74 -17.10 -10.98
CA ALA A 618 6.96 -16.65 -9.82
C ALA A 618 7.77 -15.72 -8.91
N ARG A 619 9.02 -16.10 -8.57
CA ARG A 619 9.86 -15.36 -7.63
C ARG A 619 10.48 -14.10 -8.25
N ARG A 620 10.71 -14.08 -9.55
CA ARG A 620 11.56 -13.08 -10.23
C ARG A 620 10.90 -12.43 -11.44
N GLY A 621 9.59 -12.52 -11.57
CA GLY A 621 8.93 -12.12 -12.81
C GLY A 621 9.10 -10.65 -13.20
N SER A 622 9.44 -9.72 -12.29
CA SER A 622 9.83 -8.35 -12.69
C SER A 622 11.17 -8.32 -13.44
N ALA A 623 12.19 -9.04 -12.95
CA ALA A 623 13.47 -9.14 -13.65
C ALA A 623 13.32 -9.88 -14.99
N VAL A 624 12.40 -10.83 -15.08
CA VAL A 624 12.04 -11.48 -16.35
C VAL A 624 11.35 -10.48 -17.28
N ALA A 625 10.41 -9.68 -16.77
CA ALA A 625 9.75 -8.64 -17.56
C ALA A 625 10.75 -7.60 -18.09
N ASP A 626 11.65 -7.09 -17.25
CA ASP A 626 12.71 -6.14 -17.64
C ASP A 626 13.57 -6.70 -18.78
N GLU A 627 14.07 -7.93 -18.63
CA GLU A 627 14.86 -8.62 -19.65
C GLU A 627 14.08 -8.77 -20.97
N LEU A 628 12.80 -9.14 -20.88
CA LEU A 628 11.92 -9.27 -22.05
C LEU A 628 11.70 -7.93 -22.76
N VAL A 629 11.53 -6.83 -22.01
CA VAL A 629 11.45 -5.47 -22.58
C VAL A 629 12.72 -5.14 -23.34
N GLU A 630 13.90 -5.36 -22.73
CA GLU A 630 15.17 -5.06 -23.40
C GLU A 630 15.36 -5.87 -24.68
N ARG A 631 15.02 -7.17 -24.67
CA ARG A 631 15.05 -8.02 -25.87
C ARG A 631 14.09 -7.52 -26.95
N LEU A 632 12.88 -7.08 -26.56
CA LEU A 632 11.88 -6.58 -27.49
C LEU A 632 12.35 -5.28 -28.14
N LEU A 633 12.79 -4.31 -27.33
CA LEU A 633 13.29 -3.03 -27.82
C LEU A 633 14.56 -3.20 -28.66
N LEU A 634 15.46 -4.11 -28.29
CA LEU A 634 16.62 -4.44 -29.10
C LEU A 634 16.21 -4.96 -30.48
N THR A 635 15.26 -5.89 -30.53
CA THR A 635 14.74 -6.46 -31.79
C THR A 635 14.05 -5.40 -32.64
N PHE A 636 13.21 -4.55 -32.02
CA PHE A 636 12.58 -3.41 -32.68
C PHE A 636 13.61 -2.46 -33.30
N ARG A 637 14.69 -2.18 -32.57
CA ARG A 637 15.78 -1.32 -33.02
C ARG A 637 16.60 -1.96 -34.16
N GLN A 638 16.75 -3.28 -34.18
CA GLN A 638 17.55 -4.03 -35.16
C GLN A 638 16.83 -4.28 -36.49
N GLY A 639 15.49 -4.37 -36.50
CA GLY A 639 14.66 -4.66 -37.69
C GLY A 639 14.74 -3.67 -38.87
N ARG A 640 15.65 -2.69 -38.82
CA ARG A 640 15.95 -1.76 -39.93
C ARG A 640 17.09 -2.23 -40.84
N GLY A 641 17.83 -3.28 -40.46
CA GLY A 641 19.05 -3.72 -41.15
C GLY A 641 18.86 -4.48 -42.47
N GLU A 642 17.64 -4.94 -42.79
CA GLU A 642 17.38 -5.81 -43.95
C GLU A 642 16.36 -5.22 -44.93
N ARG A 643 16.49 -3.92 -45.28
CA ARG A 643 15.79 -3.36 -46.45
C ARG A 643 16.76 -2.89 -47.52
#